data_AF-A0A2V8E9H8-F1
#
_entry.id   AF-A0A2V8E9H8-F1
#
_cell.length_a   1.000
_cell.length_b   1.000
_cell.length_c   1.000
_cell.angle_alpha   90.00
_cell.angle_beta   90.00
_cell.angle_gamma   90.00
#
_symmetry.space_group_name_H-M   'P 1'
#
loop_
_entity.id
_entity.type
_entity.pdbx_description
1 polymer ?
#
loop_
_entity_poly.entity_id
_entity_poly.type
_entity_poly.pdbx_seq_one_letter_code
_entity_poly.pdbx_strand_id
1 'polypeptide(L)'
;MPLISERESGDDARWRAVLARDRQSDGSFLYGVRSTGVYCRPSCPSRRPARAFVAFFESANEAEHAGFRPCKRCRPNDGNALDPWVEKVRRACLYLSRSAEIVTLADLAARIGGSPYHLQRNFKRLVGVSPRSFGEACRLGRMKRRLRNGSDVTAALFDAGYGSTGRFYERGGPRLGMTPSQYKKGGAGMRIGYTIADSPIGKLLVGATDRGVCAVAIGATEAELRQRLEREYPSASIGSEPKRLERWTRRVVEHLAGRTPSLELPLDLQATAFQWQVWNHLMSIPRGESRSYRQVAAAIGKPRAARAVARACATNPVALAIPCHRVVPAAGGVGGGLTGCAAAYVFAAAGVRVALVEADGIGRGRSSAACGWIGTDPGVAYSVLQEALGARTARHAFRAWRRAALDLTALVRRLQLKCNLEPAAASIIGLTPNQVASLRRERKARLDAGLEATWLTGRMIAASTGLTAGGGIGTREGATIDPYRAAIGFASAAVQRGANVFEHSAVRKITFTRRVVDVFTEEGSIRARKVLVATGAPTALFASLARHFWFRSAYLALSEPVPARIRNTLGKRSTVVRDSVAPSHLVRWVDNERLLVSGADGTDVPQRLREKTVVQRTGQLMYELSTMYPDISGIMPAYGWHFPYARTADGLPYIGPHRNFPHHLFAFGDSSRSVTGAYLAGRILLRHYRNELDDADGAFGFHR
;
A
#
# COMPACT_ATOMS: atom_id res chain seq x y z
N MET A 1 55.55 -40.64 9.22
CA MET A 1 55.52 -39.16 9.09
C MET A 1 54.16 -38.68 9.59
N PRO A 2 54.06 -37.52 10.26
CA PRO A 2 52.89 -37.17 11.09
C PRO A 2 51.71 -36.55 10.34
N LEU A 3 50.57 -36.51 11.03
CA LEU A 3 49.26 -36.04 10.57
C LEU A 3 49.24 -34.52 10.26
N ILE A 4 49.28 -34.15 8.99
CA ILE A 4 48.95 -32.81 8.49
C ILE A 4 47.99 -32.99 7.30
N SER A 5 46.69 -32.76 7.52
CA SER A 5 45.65 -32.77 6.46
C SER A 5 44.32 -32.19 6.95
N GLU A 6 43.63 -32.86 7.88
CA GLU A 6 42.21 -32.57 8.14
C GLU A 6 41.97 -31.25 8.90
N ARG A 7 42.72 -31.00 9.99
CA ARG A 7 42.50 -29.82 10.85
C ARG A 7 42.66 -28.48 10.11
N GLU A 8 43.64 -28.38 9.21
CA GLU A 8 43.89 -27.14 8.45
C GLU A 8 42.72 -26.79 7.52
N SER A 9 42.09 -27.80 6.90
CA SER A 9 40.95 -27.62 5.99
C SER A 9 39.72 -26.97 6.67
N GLY A 10 39.45 -27.35 7.93
CA GLY A 10 38.33 -26.82 8.71
C GLY A 10 38.60 -25.41 9.24
N ASP A 11 39.84 -25.15 9.67
CA ASP A 11 40.27 -23.86 10.21
C ASP A 11 40.26 -22.75 9.15
N ASP A 12 40.60 -23.07 7.90
CA ASP A 12 40.51 -22.14 6.78
C ASP A 12 39.08 -21.96 6.23
N ALA A 13 38.16 -22.88 6.52
CA ALA A 13 36.71 -22.64 6.34
C ALA A 13 36.19 -21.65 7.40
N ARG A 14 36.52 -21.87 8.68
CA ARG A 14 36.22 -20.95 9.79
C ARG A 14 36.80 -19.55 9.53
N TRP A 15 38.03 -19.46 9.00
CA TRP A 15 38.65 -18.17 8.67
C TRP A 15 37.93 -17.41 7.54
N ARG A 16 37.51 -18.09 6.48
CA ARG A 16 36.71 -17.48 5.40
C ARG A 16 35.37 -16.93 5.90
N ALA A 17 34.67 -17.66 6.78
CA ALA A 17 33.42 -17.18 7.40
C ALA A 17 33.64 -15.93 8.27
N VAL A 18 34.75 -15.87 9.01
CA VAL A 18 35.16 -14.63 9.71
C VAL A 18 35.40 -13.51 8.72
N LEU A 19 36.24 -13.68 7.70
CA LEU A 19 36.51 -12.61 6.71
C LEU A 19 35.22 -12.08 6.06
N ALA A 20 34.27 -12.96 5.72
CA ALA A 20 32.99 -12.63 5.09
C ALA A 20 31.97 -11.89 5.98
N ARG A 21 32.19 -11.78 7.31
CA ARG A 21 31.17 -11.31 8.29
C ARG A 21 29.88 -12.14 8.24
N ASP A 22 30.01 -13.45 8.00
CA ASP A 22 28.84 -14.30 7.87
C ASP A 22 28.03 -14.40 9.18
N ARG A 23 26.71 -14.20 9.07
CA ARG A 23 25.73 -14.35 10.15
C ARG A 23 25.11 -15.75 10.23
N GLN A 24 25.32 -16.60 9.23
CA GLN A 24 24.84 -17.98 9.27
C GLN A 24 25.77 -18.84 10.15
N SER A 25 27.05 -18.50 10.20
CA SER A 25 28.06 -19.04 11.12
C SER A 25 28.00 -18.50 12.56
N ASP A 26 27.14 -17.51 12.86
CA ASP A 26 26.99 -16.97 14.22
C ASP A 26 26.36 -18.02 15.15
N GLY A 27 27.17 -18.61 16.02
CA GLY A 27 26.79 -19.71 16.91
C GLY A 27 27.25 -21.09 16.44
N SER A 28 27.88 -21.20 15.27
CA SER A 28 28.56 -22.43 14.83
C SER A 28 29.99 -22.53 15.35
N PHE A 29 30.64 -21.39 15.59
CA PHE A 29 31.92 -21.26 16.28
C PHE A 29 32.12 -19.80 16.73
N LEU A 30 33.17 -19.57 17.51
CA LEU A 30 33.67 -18.26 17.92
C LEU A 30 35.14 -18.12 17.52
N TYR A 31 35.63 -16.90 17.34
CA TYR A 31 37.06 -16.65 17.11
C TYR A 31 37.63 -15.70 18.17
N GLY A 32 38.75 -16.09 18.77
CA GLY A 32 39.54 -15.29 19.69
C GLY A 32 40.73 -14.62 19.00
N VAL A 33 41.05 -13.39 19.40
CA VAL A 33 42.21 -12.64 18.89
C VAL A 33 43.27 -12.54 19.97
N ARG A 34 44.34 -13.35 19.85
CA ARG A 34 45.40 -13.54 20.86
C ARG A 34 46.00 -12.21 21.33
N SER A 35 46.25 -11.27 20.42
CA SER A 35 46.81 -9.95 20.71
C SER A 35 45.86 -8.98 21.43
N THR A 36 44.63 -9.37 21.74
CA THR A 36 43.66 -8.53 22.48
C THR A 36 42.89 -9.26 23.59
N GLY A 37 43.02 -10.59 23.70
CA GLY A 37 42.26 -11.41 24.65
C GLY A 37 40.74 -11.35 24.47
N VAL A 38 40.22 -11.06 23.28
CA VAL A 38 38.77 -10.94 23.02
C VAL A 38 38.28 -12.00 22.04
N TYR A 39 37.16 -12.66 22.37
CA TYR A 39 36.44 -13.53 21.44
C TYR A 39 35.19 -12.87 20.84
N CYS A 40 34.86 -13.27 19.61
CA CYS A 40 33.82 -12.67 18.77
C CYS A 40 33.01 -13.75 18.03
N ARG A 41 31.74 -13.45 17.73
CA ARG A 41 30.97 -14.19 16.70
C ARG A 41 31.52 -13.86 15.29
N PRO A 42 31.46 -14.76 14.30
CA PRO A 42 31.95 -14.51 12.94
C PRO A 42 31.42 -13.22 12.28
N SER A 43 30.15 -12.86 12.48
CA SER A 43 29.56 -11.62 11.92
C SER A 43 30.04 -10.32 12.57
N CYS A 44 30.85 -10.39 13.64
CA CYS A 44 31.21 -9.25 14.48
C CYS A 44 31.77 -8.06 13.65
N PRO A 45 31.22 -6.84 13.82
CA PRO A 45 31.63 -5.64 13.06
C PRO A 45 32.96 -5.03 13.54
N SER A 46 33.78 -5.77 14.28
CA SER A 46 35.15 -5.39 14.63
C SER A 46 36.06 -5.28 13.40
N ARG A 47 37.23 -4.63 13.58
CA ARG A 47 38.35 -4.70 12.62
C ARG A 47 38.82 -6.16 12.55
N ARG A 48 39.14 -6.65 11.35
CA ARG A 48 39.63 -8.01 11.18
C ARG A 48 41.08 -8.13 11.69
N PRO A 49 41.40 -9.19 12.47
CA PRO A 49 42.78 -9.49 12.88
C PRO A 49 43.59 -10.05 11.71
N ALA A 50 44.90 -10.20 11.89
CA ALA A 50 45.71 -11.05 11.01
C ALA A 50 45.58 -12.53 11.44
N ARG A 51 45.54 -13.46 10.48
CA ARG A 51 45.29 -14.91 10.69
C ARG A 51 46.19 -15.55 11.76
N ALA A 52 47.46 -15.16 11.82
CA ALA A 52 48.44 -15.66 12.80
C ALA A 52 48.06 -15.41 14.28
N PHE A 53 47.20 -14.43 14.56
CA PHE A 53 46.74 -14.11 15.92
C PHE A 53 45.35 -14.67 16.24
N VAL A 54 44.79 -15.55 15.40
CA VAL A 54 43.43 -16.08 15.55
C VAL A 54 43.46 -17.51 16.10
N ALA A 55 42.61 -17.76 17.09
CA ALA A 55 42.21 -19.09 17.51
C ALA A 55 40.69 -19.25 17.32
N PHE A 56 40.21 -20.46 17.07
CA PHE A 56 38.79 -20.77 16.99
C PHE A 56 38.37 -21.64 18.18
N PHE A 57 37.14 -21.44 18.63
CA PHE A 57 36.51 -22.14 19.74
C PHE A 57 35.09 -22.54 19.35
N GLU A 58 34.60 -23.65 19.87
CA GLU A 58 33.26 -24.17 19.58
C GLU A 58 32.22 -23.59 20.55
N SER A 59 32.65 -23.16 21.74
CA SER A 59 31.78 -22.52 22.74
C SER A 59 32.39 -21.27 23.39
N ALA A 60 31.53 -20.44 23.99
CA ALA A 60 31.97 -19.29 24.80
C ALA A 60 32.76 -19.74 26.02
N ASN A 61 32.33 -20.84 26.66
CA ASN A 61 32.97 -21.41 27.85
C ASN A 61 34.41 -21.86 27.56
N GLU A 62 34.66 -22.49 26.41
CA GLU A 62 35.99 -22.90 25.94
C GLU A 62 36.90 -21.68 25.69
N ALA A 63 36.38 -20.64 25.03
CA ALA A 63 37.12 -19.40 24.81
C ALA A 63 37.49 -18.70 26.14
N GLU A 64 36.60 -18.74 27.14
CA GLU A 64 36.82 -18.14 28.46
C GLU A 64 37.83 -18.95 29.29
N HIS A 65 37.79 -20.28 29.25
CA HIS A 65 38.83 -21.14 29.83
C HIS A 65 40.20 -20.97 29.15
N ALA A 66 40.21 -20.64 27.84
CA ALA A 66 41.42 -20.26 27.11
C ALA A 66 41.87 -18.80 27.35
N GLY A 67 41.25 -18.07 28.28
CA GLY A 67 41.65 -16.72 28.71
C GLY A 67 41.08 -15.56 27.88
N PHE A 68 40.07 -15.78 27.03
CA PHE A 68 39.46 -14.74 26.20
C PHE A 68 38.15 -14.22 26.82
N ARG A 69 37.93 -12.90 26.79
CA ARG A 69 36.70 -12.26 27.28
C ARG A 69 35.70 -11.89 26.15
N PRO A 70 34.39 -11.81 26.42
CA PRO A 70 33.38 -11.51 25.41
C PRO A 70 33.51 -10.11 24.77
N CYS A 71 33.20 -10.04 23.48
CA CYS A 71 33.17 -8.77 22.74
C CYS A 71 31.93 -7.93 23.06
N LYS A 72 32.12 -6.80 23.76
CA LYS A 72 31.07 -5.81 24.08
C LYS A 72 30.33 -5.21 22.86
N ARG A 73 30.83 -5.40 21.62
CA ARG A 73 30.17 -4.92 20.38
C ARG A 73 29.17 -5.90 19.78
N CYS A 74 29.54 -7.17 19.61
CA CYS A 74 28.62 -8.19 19.09
C CYS A 74 27.81 -8.90 20.18
N ARG A 75 28.10 -8.61 21.46
CA ARG A 75 27.43 -9.12 22.67
C ARG A 75 26.97 -10.57 22.50
N PRO A 76 27.87 -11.55 22.65
CA PRO A 76 27.56 -12.93 22.28
C PRO A 76 26.39 -13.59 23.03
N ASN A 77 25.71 -12.91 23.99
CA ASN A 77 24.87 -13.51 25.03
C ASN A 77 23.41 -12.94 25.19
N ASP A 78 22.87 -11.99 24.37
CA ASP A 78 21.64 -11.16 24.69
C ASP A 78 20.36 -11.25 23.76
N GLY A 79 19.12 -10.84 24.22
CA GLY A 79 17.82 -10.55 23.48
C GLY A 79 16.50 -10.53 24.36
N ASN A 80 15.20 -10.24 24.02
CA ASN A 80 14.38 -9.49 22.98
C ASN A 80 12.81 -9.41 23.35
N ALA A 81 11.90 -8.56 22.77
CA ALA A 81 10.44 -8.36 23.19
C ALA A 81 9.35 -7.80 22.15
N LEU A 82 8.01 -7.69 22.49
CA LEU A 82 6.83 -7.32 21.60
C LEU A 82 5.55 -6.57 22.21
N ASP A 83 4.49 -6.22 21.40
CA ASP A 83 3.33 -5.23 21.57
C ASP A 83 1.91 -5.77 22.00
N PRO A 84 1.10 -5.02 22.81
CA PRO A 84 -0.24 -5.43 23.34
C PRO A 84 -1.55 -5.19 22.54
N TRP A 85 -1.66 -4.40 21.45
CA TRP A 85 -3.02 -4.08 20.86
C TRP A 85 -3.73 -5.26 20.17
N VAL A 86 -3.06 -6.41 20.07
CA VAL A 86 -3.47 -7.61 19.32
C VAL A 86 -4.84 -8.16 19.76
N GLU A 87 -5.09 -8.24 21.07
CA GLU A 87 -6.25 -8.95 21.62
C GLU A 87 -7.60 -8.32 21.26
N LYS A 88 -7.69 -6.97 21.28
CA LYS A 88 -8.96 -6.27 20.98
C LYS A 88 -9.46 -6.54 19.55
N VAL A 89 -8.55 -6.85 18.62
CA VAL A 89 -8.87 -7.20 17.24
C VAL A 89 -9.27 -8.67 17.09
N ARG A 90 -8.61 -9.59 17.80
CA ARG A 90 -8.92 -11.02 17.77
C ARG A 90 -10.40 -11.30 18.06
N ARG A 91 -10.97 -10.60 19.05
CA ARG A 91 -12.40 -10.67 19.43
C ARG A 91 -13.35 -10.24 18.29
N ALA A 92 -12.94 -9.32 17.42
CA ALA A 92 -13.75 -8.79 16.34
C ALA A 92 -13.90 -9.76 15.15
N CYS A 93 -12.82 -10.46 14.79
CA CYS A 93 -12.84 -11.51 13.77
C CYS A 93 -13.83 -12.64 14.14
N LEU A 94 -13.93 -12.95 15.43
CA LEU A 94 -14.78 -14.01 15.95
C LEU A 94 -16.29 -13.73 15.77
N TYR A 95 -16.71 -12.46 15.84
CA TYR A 95 -18.11 -12.08 15.66
C TYR A 95 -18.52 -12.14 14.18
N LEU A 96 -17.74 -11.49 13.30
CA LEU A 96 -18.03 -11.39 11.86
C LEU A 96 -18.00 -12.72 11.11
N SER A 97 -17.19 -13.68 11.58
CA SER A 97 -17.15 -15.03 10.98
C SER A 97 -18.41 -15.85 11.27
N ARG A 98 -19.18 -15.49 12.32
CA ARG A 98 -20.37 -16.20 12.78
C ARG A 98 -21.69 -15.59 12.29
N SER A 99 -21.80 -14.26 12.19
CA SER A 99 -23.05 -13.59 11.75
C SER A 99 -23.52 -14.03 10.36
N ALA A 100 -24.81 -14.33 10.22
CA ALA A 100 -25.45 -14.68 8.94
C ALA A 100 -25.55 -13.45 8.01
N GLU A 101 -26.11 -12.37 8.55
CA GLU A 101 -26.44 -11.10 7.87
C GLU A 101 -25.25 -10.14 7.71
N ILE A 102 -25.50 -8.97 7.12
CA ILE A 102 -24.50 -7.91 6.88
C ILE A 102 -24.44 -6.95 8.08
N VAL A 103 -23.69 -7.33 9.11
CA VAL A 103 -23.38 -6.51 10.30
C VAL A 103 -22.67 -5.21 9.92
N THR A 104 -23.04 -4.08 10.54
CA THR A 104 -22.37 -2.78 10.30
C THR A 104 -21.16 -2.57 11.22
N LEU A 105 -20.32 -1.57 10.88
CA LEU A 105 -19.15 -1.23 11.68
C LEU A 105 -19.51 -0.62 13.06
N ALA A 106 -20.68 0.03 13.18
CA ALA A 106 -21.12 0.66 14.42
C ALA A 106 -21.46 -0.40 15.47
N ASP A 107 -22.39 -1.30 15.13
CA ASP A 107 -22.84 -2.42 15.96
C ASP A 107 -21.68 -3.36 16.33
N LEU A 108 -20.79 -3.60 15.36
CA LEU A 108 -19.57 -4.37 15.59
C LEU A 108 -18.73 -3.75 16.71
N ALA A 109 -18.52 -2.43 16.71
CA ALA A 109 -17.58 -1.79 17.63
C ALA A 109 -18.17 -1.52 19.02
N ALA A 110 -19.45 -1.18 19.10
CA ALA A 110 -20.18 -1.07 20.37
C ALA A 110 -20.02 -2.37 21.19
N ARG A 111 -19.98 -3.54 20.53
CA ARG A 111 -19.82 -4.86 21.14
C ARG A 111 -18.41 -5.22 21.66
N ILE A 112 -17.35 -4.44 21.40
CA ILE A 112 -15.96 -4.90 21.70
C ILE A 112 -15.11 -3.94 22.54
N GLY A 113 -15.66 -2.80 22.97
CA GLY A 113 -14.97 -1.84 23.83
C GLY A 113 -13.95 -0.96 23.07
N GLY A 114 -14.47 -0.09 22.22
CA GLY A 114 -13.70 0.93 21.49
C GLY A 114 -14.55 1.62 20.42
N SER A 115 -14.10 2.76 19.90
CA SER A 115 -14.83 3.44 18.83
C SER A 115 -14.78 2.62 17.52
N PRO A 116 -15.81 2.71 16.64
CA PRO A 116 -15.80 2.10 15.31
C PRO A 116 -14.54 2.44 14.51
N TYR A 117 -14.04 3.65 14.72
CA TYR A 117 -12.83 4.18 14.13
C TYR A 117 -11.54 3.50 14.63
N HIS A 118 -11.35 3.40 15.96
CA HIS A 118 -10.19 2.71 16.54
C HIS A 118 -10.19 1.20 16.31
N LEU A 119 -11.38 0.58 16.30
CA LEU A 119 -11.51 -0.82 15.93
C LEU A 119 -11.11 -1.04 14.47
N GLN A 120 -11.69 -0.33 13.50
CA GLN A 120 -11.38 -0.54 12.09
C GLN A 120 -9.90 -0.31 11.76
N ARG A 121 -9.27 0.71 12.39
CA ARG A 121 -7.84 0.99 12.26
C ARG A 121 -6.96 -0.17 12.73
N ASN A 122 -7.16 -0.64 13.97
CA ASN A 122 -6.34 -1.72 14.50
C ASN A 122 -6.67 -3.07 13.84
N PHE A 123 -7.93 -3.32 13.49
CA PHE A 123 -8.34 -4.52 12.75
C PHE A 123 -7.58 -4.60 11.41
N LYS A 124 -7.59 -3.53 10.62
CA LYS A 124 -6.85 -3.51 9.34
C LYS A 124 -5.33 -3.58 9.54
N ARG A 125 -4.77 -2.99 10.61
CA ARG A 125 -3.34 -3.11 10.97
C ARG A 125 -2.93 -4.55 11.26
N LEU A 126 -3.76 -5.31 11.96
CA LEU A 126 -3.41 -6.63 12.53
C LEU A 126 -3.96 -7.82 11.72
N VAL A 127 -4.94 -7.60 10.84
CA VAL A 127 -5.60 -8.65 10.01
C VAL A 127 -5.44 -8.36 8.49
N GLY A 128 -4.90 -7.21 8.11
CA GLY A 128 -4.66 -6.79 6.72
C GLY A 128 -5.90 -6.38 5.91
N VAL A 129 -7.08 -6.90 6.24
CA VAL A 129 -8.36 -6.60 5.57
C VAL A 129 -9.33 -5.81 6.45
N SER A 130 -10.38 -5.24 5.86
CA SER A 130 -11.43 -4.55 6.63
C SER A 130 -12.35 -5.54 7.35
N PRO A 131 -13.02 -5.15 8.46
CA PRO A 131 -13.97 -6.01 9.14
C PRO A 131 -15.12 -6.47 8.23
N ARG A 132 -15.62 -5.58 7.35
CA ARG A 132 -16.63 -5.95 6.34
C ARG A 132 -16.09 -7.02 5.40
N SER A 133 -14.96 -6.75 4.73
CA SER A 133 -14.33 -7.66 3.74
C SER A 133 -14.05 -9.05 4.33
N PHE A 134 -13.64 -9.11 5.59
CA PHE A 134 -13.45 -10.35 6.34
C PHE A 134 -14.78 -11.13 6.44
N GLY A 135 -15.87 -10.47 6.83
CA GLY A 135 -17.22 -11.06 6.86
C GLY A 135 -17.71 -11.57 5.50
N GLU A 136 -17.39 -10.90 4.39
CA GLU A 136 -17.85 -11.32 3.05
C GLU A 136 -17.10 -12.57 2.57
N ALA A 137 -15.81 -12.68 2.87
CA ALA A 137 -15.04 -13.91 2.70
C ALA A 137 -15.60 -15.06 3.56
N CYS A 138 -16.03 -14.77 4.79
CA CYS A 138 -16.73 -15.75 5.63
C CYS A 138 -18.08 -16.21 5.02
N ARG A 139 -18.89 -15.30 4.45
CA ARG A 139 -20.15 -15.66 3.74
C ARG A 139 -19.89 -16.60 2.56
N LEU A 140 -18.97 -16.25 1.66
CA LEU A 140 -18.59 -17.10 0.53
C LEU A 140 -18.02 -18.45 0.98
N GLY A 141 -17.30 -18.47 2.10
CA GLY A 141 -16.83 -19.68 2.77
C GLY A 141 -17.92 -20.55 3.40
N ARG A 142 -19.15 -20.04 3.62
CA ARG A 142 -20.32 -20.82 4.10
C ARG A 142 -21.16 -21.38 2.96
N MET A 143 -21.30 -20.66 1.85
CA MET A 143 -21.89 -21.19 0.59
C MET A 143 -21.19 -22.49 0.17
N LYS A 144 -19.84 -22.48 0.17
CA LYS A 144 -18.99 -23.66 -0.11
C LYS A 144 -19.10 -24.80 0.92
N ARG A 145 -19.70 -24.57 2.10
CA ARG A 145 -20.03 -25.64 3.08
C ARG A 145 -21.37 -26.29 2.75
N ARG A 146 -22.42 -25.51 2.50
CA ARG A 146 -23.75 -26.09 2.24
C ARG A 146 -23.79 -26.92 0.95
N LEU A 147 -23.07 -26.48 -0.09
CA LEU A 147 -22.82 -27.27 -1.31
C LEU A 147 -22.02 -28.57 -1.09
N ARG A 148 -21.44 -28.79 0.10
CA ARG A 148 -20.81 -30.06 0.52
C ARG A 148 -21.70 -30.87 1.48
N ASN A 149 -22.71 -30.26 2.10
CA ASN A 149 -23.61 -30.88 3.07
C ASN A 149 -24.93 -31.38 2.43
N GLY A 150 -25.00 -31.50 1.10
CA GLY A 150 -26.13 -32.12 0.40
C GLY A 150 -27.38 -31.23 0.21
N SER A 151 -27.34 -29.95 0.60
CA SER A 151 -28.40 -29.00 0.23
C SER A 151 -28.45 -28.82 -1.30
N ASP A 152 -29.64 -28.71 -1.88
CA ASP A 152 -29.77 -28.36 -3.29
C ASP A 152 -29.03 -27.05 -3.62
N VAL A 153 -28.45 -27.00 -4.82
CA VAL A 153 -27.63 -25.88 -5.31
C VAL A 153 -28.42 -24.57 -5.28
N THR A 154 -29.73 -24.62 -5.53
CA THR A 154 -30.63 -23.45 -5.50
C THR A 154 -30.77 -22.89 -4.08
N ALA A 155 -31.09 -23.73 -3.10
CA ALA A 155 -31.20 -23.32 -1.70
C ALA A 155 -29.85 -22.84 -1.13
N ALA A 156 -28.75 -23.49 -1.51
CA ALA A 156 -27.40 -23.12 -1.07
C ALA A 156 -26.91 -21.77 -1.65
N LEU A 157 -27.46 -21.33 -2.79
CA LEU A 157 -27.24 -20.00 -3.36
C LEU A 157 -28.18 -18.94 -2.75
N PHE A 158 -29.43 -19.28 -2.47
CA PHE A 158 -30.42 -18.37 -1.89
C PHE A 158 -30.00 -17.92 -0.48
N ASP A 159 -29.74 -18.86 0.44
CA ASP A 159 -29.29 -18.58 1.82
C ASP A 159 -27.87 -18.00 1.92
N ALA A 160 -27.11 -18.00 0.83
CA ALA A 160 -25.85 -17.28 0.73
C ALA A 160 -26.03 -15.80 0.28
N GLY A 161 -27.25 -15.41 -0.10
CA GLY A 161 -27.64 -14.07 -0.52
C GLY A 161 -27.63 -13.81 -2.02
N TYR A 162 -27.68 -14.85 -2.88
CA TYR A 162 -27.46 -14.74 -4.33
C TYR A 162 -28.70 -14.96 -5.24
N GLY A 163 -29.87 -15.27 -4.68
CA GLY A 163 -31.17 -15.12 -5.35
C GLY A 163 -31.63 -16.23 -6.32
N SER A 164 -30.78 -16.79 -7.20
CA SER A 164 -31.17 -17.92 -8.07
C SER A 164 -30.00 -18.66 -8.74
N THR A 165 -30.29 -19.83 -9.36
CA THR A 165 -29.32 -20.78 -9.94
C THR A 165 -28.81 -20.45 -11.34
N GLY A 166 -29.65 -19.89 -12.23
CA GLY A 166 -29.35 -19.83 -13.67
C GLY A 166 -27.99 -19.20 -14.02
N ARG A 167 -27.65 -18.10 -13.32
CA ARG A 167 -26.37 -17.39 -13.49
C ARG A 167 -25.11 -18.20 -13.14
N PHE A 168 -25.23 -19.37 -12.52
CA PHE A 168 -24.07 -20.19 -12.13
C PHE A 168 -23.52 -21.07 -13.27
N TYR A 169 -24.36 -21.50 -14.22
CA TYR A 169 -23.98 -22.53 -15.21
C TYR A 169 -23.73 -22.00 -16.64
N GLU A 170 -24.32 -20.88 -17.05
CA GLU A 170 -24.31 -20.43 -18.46
C GLU A 170 -22.94 -20.01 -19.04
N ARG A 171 -21.92 -19.73 -18.22
CA ARG A 171 -20.65 -19.12 -18.69
C ARG A 171 -19.41 -20.00 -18.52
N GLY A 172 -19.56 -21.26 -18.92
CA GLY A 172 -18.47 -22.12 -19.40
C GLY A 172 -17.50 -22.62 -18.32
N GLY A 173 -17.69 -23.86 -17.86
CA GLY A 173 -16.75 -24.55 -16.98
C GLY A 173 -15.77 -25.45 -17.73
N PRO A 174 -14.47 -25.11 -17.83
CA PRO A 174 -13.46 -26.01 -18.36
C PRO A 174 -13.05 -26.98 -17.25
N ARG A 175 -13.44 -28.26 -17.41
CA ARG A 175 -12.86 -29.45 -16.78
C ARG A 175 -12.51 -29.31 -15.29
N LEU A 176 -13.43 -29.71 -14.42
CA LEU A 176 -13.08 -30.16 -13.07
C LEU A 176 -11.97 -31.22 -13.18
N GLY A 177 -10.80 -30.97 -12.58
CA GLY A 177 -9.63 -31.87 -12.59
C GLY A 177 -9.76 -33.10 -11.69
N MET A 178 -11.01 -33.55 -11.51
CA MET A 178 -11.52 -34.60 -10.65
C MET A 178 -13.01 -34.73 -11.00
N THR A 179 -13.60 -35.92 -11.00
CA THR A 179 -15.06 -36.01 -11.10
C THR A 179 -15.70 -35.46 -9.82
N PRO A 180 -16.97 -34.97 -9.86
CA PRO A 180 -17.70 -34.67 -8.63
C PRO A 180 -17.68 -35.84 -7.63
N SER A 181 -17.73 -37.07 -8.15
CA SER A 181 -17.61 -38.33 -7.40
C SER A 181 -16.24 -38.56 -6.74
N GLN A 182 -15.15 -38.01 -7.28
CA GLN A 182 -13.83 -38.02 -6.63
C GLN A 182 -13.72 -36.93 -5.56
N TYR A 183 -14.26 -35.73 -5.82
CA TYR A 183 -14.39 -34.68 -4.79
C TYR A 183 -15.24 -35.15 -3.61
N LYS A 184 -16.25 -36.00 -3.87
CA LYS A 184 -17.11 -36.66 -2.88
C LYS A 184 -16.38 -37.64 -1.94
N LYS A 185 -15.13 -38.06 -2.24
CA LYS A 185 -14.37 -39.02 -1.40
C LYS A 185 -13.57 -38.40 -0.24
N GLY A 186 -13.41 -37.08 -0.18
CA GLY A 186 -13.04 -36.32 1.04
C GLY A 186 -11.79 -36.69 1.85
N GLY A 187 -10.92 -37.61 1.40
CA GLY A 187 -9.82 -38.16 2.21
C GLY A 187 -10.14 -39.48 2.92
N ALA A 188 -11.17 -40.22 2.47
CA ALA A 188 -11.56 -41.53 2.99
C ALA A 188 -10.37 -42.49 3.12
N GLY A 189 -10.19 -43.05 4.32
CA GLY A 189 -9.09 -43.96 4.67
C GLY A 189 -7.80 -43.29 5.15
N MET A 190 -7.67 -41.96 5.09
CA MET A 190 -6.52 -41.25 5.66
C MET A 190 -6.63 -41.12 7.19
N ARG A 191 -5.52 -41.34 7.90
CA ARG A 191 -5.31 -40.82 9.26
C ARG A 191 -4.49 -39.54 9.19
N ILE A 192 -4.93 -38.51 9.90
CA ILE A 192 -4.24 -37.22 10.00
C ILE A 192 -4.12 -36.84 11.47
N GLY A 193 -2.89 -36.92 12.00
CA GLY A 193 -2.56 -36.26 13.25
C GLY A 193 -2.48 -34.75 13.01
N TYR A 194 -2.97 -33.94 13.93
CA TYR A 194 -2.73 -32.50 13.95
C TYR A 194 -2.24 -32.02 15.30
N THR A 195 -1.52 -30.90 15.30
CA THR A 195 -1.21 -30.13 16.50
C THR A 195 -1.34 -28.65 16.18
N ILE A 196 -1.54 -27.84 17.23
CA ILE A 196 -1.67 -26.40 17.10
C ILE A 196 -0.81 -25.74 18.17
N ALA A 197 0.03 -24.80 17.76
CA ALA A 197 0.95 -24.07 18.63
C ALA A 197 0.82 -22.56 18.40
N ASP A 198 1.33 -21.75 19.32
CA ASP A 198 1.47 -20.32 19.13
C ASP A 198 2.67 -19.98 18.26
N SER A 199 2.49 -19.00 17.38
CA SER A 199 3.55 -18.45 16.54
C SER A 199 3.48 -16.92 16.52
N PRO A 200 4.57 -16.22 16.13
CA PRO A 200 4.60 -14.75 16.10
C PRO A 200 3.58 -14.07 15.17
N ILE A 201 2.82 -14.82 14.37
CA ILE A 201 1.77 -14.31 13.48
C ILE A 201 0.40 -14.96 13.72
N GLY A 202 0.19 -15.61 14.87
CA GLY A 202 -1.08 -16.24 15.27
C GLY A 202 -0.94 -17.71 15.67
N LYS A 203 -2.06 -18.39 15.91
CA LYS A 203 -2.07 -19.84 16.08
C LYS A 203 -1.65 -20.50 14.77
N LEU A 204 -0.87 -21.56 14.88
CA LEU A 204 -0.32 -22.33 13.77
C LEU A 204 -0.74 -23.79 13.92
N LEU A 205 -1.50 -24.30 12.95
CA LEU A 205 -1.73 -25.73 12.83
C LEU A 205 -0.69 -26.36 11.91
N VAL A 206 -0.17 -27.51 12.35
CA VAL A 206 0.54 -28.47 11.51
C VAL A 206 -0.24 -29.78 11.55
N GLY A 207 -0.71 -30.23 10.38
CA GLY A 207 -1.41 -31.50 10.19
C GLY A 207 -0.59 -32.42 9.29
N ALA A 208 -0.52 -33.71 9.63
CA ALA A 208 0.33 -34.68 8.94
C ALA A 208 -0.25 -36.10 8.95
N THR A 209 0.11 -36.86 7.92
CA THR A 209 -0.12 -38.30 7.81
C THR A 209 1.07 -39.08 8.38
N ASP A 210 1.06 -40.40 8.22
CA ASP A 210 2.22 -41.28 8.49
C ASP A 210 3.37 -41.10 7.47
N ARG A 211 3.18 -40.28 6.42
CA ARG A 211 4.17 -40.00 5.37
C ARG A 211 4.75 -38.59 5.44
N GLY A 212 3.97 -37.59 5.87
CA GLY A 212 4.44 -36.21 5.93
C GLY A 212 3.35 -35.19 6.28
N VAL A 213 3.77 -33.93 6.36
CA VAL A 213 2.92 -32.77 6.63
C VAL A 213 2.01 -32.53 5.42
N CYS A 214 0.70 -32.66 5.65
CA CYS A 214 -0.34 -32.44 4.65
C CYS A 214 -0.99 -31.04 4.75
N ALA A 215 -0.89 -30.39 5.93
CA ALA A 215 -1.44 -29.07 6.17
C ALA A 215 -0.54 -28.20 7.05
N VAL A 216 -0.35 -26.94 6.65
CA VAL A 216 0.25 -25.87 7.47
C VAL A 216 -0.61 -24.62 7.29
N ALA A 217 -1.25 -24.19 8.37
CA ALA A 217 -2.19 -23.08 8.35
C ALA A 217 -2.00 -22.17 9.56
N ILE A 218 -1.89 -20.87 9.30
CA ILE A 218 -1.96 -19.81 10.31
C ILE A 218 -3.43 -19.39 10.45
N GLY A 219 -3.87 -19.09 11.67
CA GLY A 219 -5.23 -18.66 11.99
C GLY A 219 -5.30 -17.94 13.33
N ALA A 220 -6.48 -17.40 13.66
CA ALA A 220 -6.68 -16.64 14.90
C ALA A 220 -7.04 -17.56 16.08
N THR A 221 -7.52 -18.78 15.83
CA THR A 221 -7.91 -19.75 16.87
C THR A 221 -7.64 -21.19 16.47
N GLU A 222 -7.47 -22.04 17.48
CA GLU A 222 -7.26 -23.48 17.32
C GLU A 222 -8.49 -24.15 16.69
N ALA A 223 -9.70 -23.75 17.10
CA ALA A 223 -10.96 -24.24 16.55
C ALA A 223 -11.14 -23.86 15.06
N GLU A 224 -10.78 -22.64 14.65
CA GLU A 224 -10.79 -22.23 13.23
C GLU A 224 -9.88 -23.13 12.39
N LEU A 225 -8.68 -23.42 12.91
CA LEU A 225 -7.65 -24.18 12.22
C LEU A 225 -7.98 -25.66 12.12
N ARG A 226 -8.36 -26.29 13.23
CA ARG A 226 -8.88 -27.66 13.25
C ARG A 226 -10.06 -27.79 12.28
N GLN A 227 -11.02 -26.87 12.37
CA GLN A 227 -12.18 -26.90 11.49
C GLN A 227 -11.81 -26.65 10.02
N ARG A 228 -10.75 -25.90 9.73
CA ARG A 228 -10.19 -25.73 8.36
C ARG A 228 -9.56 -27.02 7.86
N LEU A 229 -8.84 -27.77 8.69
CA LEU A 229 -8.31 -29.09 8.36
C LEU A 229 -9.44 -30.10 8.07
N GLU A 230 -10.47 -30.13 8.93
CA GLU A 230 -11.69 -30.92 8.75
C GLU A 230 -12.48 -30.52 7.48
N ARG A 231 -12.34 -29.28 6.98
CA ARG A 231 -12.90 -28.88 5.68
C ARG A 231 -12.07 -29.37 4.50
N GLU A 232 -10.77 -29.49 4.64
CA GLU A 232 -9.90 -29.90 3.54
C GLU A 232 -9.95 -31.43 3.37
N TYR A 233 -10.06 -32.17 4.48
CA TYR A 233 -10.14 -33.63 4.52
C TYR A 233 -11.42 -34.14 5.25
N PRO A 234 -12.63 -33.85 4.74
CA PRO A 234 -13.91 -34.14 5.41
C PRO A 234 -14.30 -35.63 5.52
N SER A 235 -13.43 -36.56 5.10
CA SER A 235 -13.61 -38.00 5.25
C SER A 235 -12.36 -38.71 5.80
N ALA A 236 -11.37 -37.95 6.28
CA ALA A 236 -10.21 -38.48 6.99
C ALA A 236 -10.51 -38.64 8.49
N SER A 237 -9.84 -39.58 9.14
CA SER A 237 -9.79 -39.67 10.60
C SER A 237 -8.78 -38.66 11.14
N ILE A 238 -9.26 -37.62 11.83
CA ILE A 238 -8.45 -36.46 12.28
C ILE A 238 -8.34 -36.48 13.81
N GLY A 239 -7.12 -36.61 14.32
CA GLY A 239 -6.81 -36.70 15.76
C GLY A 239 -5.78 -35.67 16.22
N SER A 240 -5.84 -35.26 17.50
CA SER A 240 -4.82 -34.37 18.08
C SER A 240 -3.62 -35.21 18.53
N GLU A 241 -2.46 -35.01 17.90
CA GLU A 241 -1.24 -35.80 18.14
C GLU A 241 -0.02 -34.89 18.45
N PRO A 242 -0.07 -34.05 19.50
CA PRO A 242 0.93 -33.01 19.74
C PRO A 242 2.36 -33.53 19.92
N LYS A 243 2.56 -34.61 20.70
CA LYS A 243 3.89 -35.21 20.94
C LYS A 243 4.57 -35.69 19.65
N ARG A 244 3.80 -36.27 18.73
CA ARG A 244 4.30 -36.76 17.42
C ARG A 244 4.76 -35.61 16.52
N LEU A 245 4.06 -34.47 16.56
CA LEU A 245 4.19 -33.39 15.59
C LEU A 245 5.02 -32.20 16.11
N GLU A 246 5.49 -32.27 17.35
CA GLU A 246 6.29 -31.25 18.02
C GLU A 246 7.51 -30.82 17.17
N ARG A 247 8.28 -31.79 16.64
CA ARG A 247 9.49 -31.52 15.84
C ARG A 247 9.21 -30.65 14.61
N TRP A 248 8.17 -30.95 13.84
CA TRP A 248 7.80 -30.17 12.65
C TRP A 248 7.21 -28.81 13.04
N THR A 249 6.38 -28.78 14.09
CA THR A 249 5.72 -27.56 14.57
C THR A 249 6.74 -26.54 15.08
N ARG A 250 7.72 -27.00 15.85
CA ARG A 250 8.87 -26.20 16.32
C ARG A 250 9.62 -25.55 15.16
N ARG A 251 10.00 -26.31 14.11
CA ARG A 251 10.66 -25.75 12.90
C ARG A 251 9.83 -24.64 12.23
N VAL A 252 8.51 -24.81 12.12
CA VAL A 252 7.64 -23.78 11.52
C VAL A 252 7.53 -22.53 12.41
N VAL A 253 7.38 -22.70 13.74
CA VAL A 253 7.36 -21.58 14.69
C VAL A 253 8.69 -20.81 14.69
N GLU A 254 9.83 -21.49 14.59
CA GLU A 254 11.16 -20.89 14.47
C GLU A 254 11.35 -20.13 13.14
N HIS A 255 10.87 -20.69 12.03
CA HIS A 255 10.84 -20.00 10.74
C HIS A 255 9.99 -18.71 10.79
N LEU A 256 8.82 -18.78 11.43
CA LEU A 256 7.93 -17.62 11.63
C LEU A 256 8.51 -16.57 12.60
N ALA A 257 9.32 -17.00 13.57
CA ALA A 257 10.12 -16.10 14.40
C ALA A 257 11.35 -15.52 13.68
N GLY A 258 11.55 -15.86 12.39
CA GLY A 258 12.71 -15.43 11.61
C GLY A 258 14.03 -16.06 12.05
N ARG A 259 14.00 -17.05 12.96
CA ARG A 259 15.19 -17.73 13.49
C ARG A 259 15.79 -18.71 12.47
N THR A 260 14.96 -19.35 11.66
CA THR A 260 15.38 -20.35 10.66
C THR A 260 15.05 -19.85 9.25
N PRO A 261 16.04 -19.64 8.34
CA PRO A 261 15.78 -19.00 7.05
C PRO A 261 15.08 -19.90 6.02
N SER A 262 15.35 -21.22 6.04
CA SER A 262 14.61 -22.23 5.28
C SER A 262 13.56 -22.93 6.15
N LEU A 263 12.56 -23.54 5.51
CA LEU A 263 11.54 -24.35 6.16
C LEU A 263 11.32 -25.63 5.33
N GLU A 264 12.22 -26.60 5.47
CA GLU A 264 11.98 -27.93 4.91
C GLU A 264 11.09 -28.74 5.87
N LEU A 265 10.06 -29.36 5.30
CA LEU A 265 9.22 -30.36 5.94
C LEU A 265 9.07 -31.53 4.97
N PRO A 266 8.96 -32.78 5.43
CA PRO A 266 8.44 -33.84 4.56
C PRO A 266 6.99 -33.50 4.24
N LEU A 267 6.64 -33.35 2.96
CA LEU A 267 5.30 -32.94 2.53
C LEU A 267 4.54 -34.13 1.93
N ASP A 268 3.30 -34.36 2.37
CA ASP A 268 2.40 -35.38 1.80
C ASP A 268 1.13 -34.71 1.27
N LEU A 269 1.17 -34.29 0.00
CA LEU A 269 0.14 -33.45 -0.62
C LEU A 269 -0.54 -34.14 -1.81
N GLN A 270 -1.84 -34.37 -1.68
CA GLN A 270 -2.69 -34.77 -2.81
C GLN A 270 -2.99 -33.57 -3.69
N ALA A 271 -2.27 -33.45 -4.81
CA ALA A 271 -2.37 -32.32 -5.72
C ALA A 271 -2.17 -32.73 -7.18
N THR A 272 -2.78 -31.99 -8.11
CA THR A 272 -2.61 -32.22 -9.54
C THR A 272 -1.17 -31.94 -10.00
N ALA A 273 -0.73 -32.58 -11.08
CA ALA A 273 0.59 -32.32 -11.67
C ALA A 273 0.82 -30.83 -11.99
N PHE A 274 -0.23 -30.09 -12.37
CA PHE A 274 -0.15 -28.63 -12.57
C PHE A 274 0.05 -27.85 -11.26
N GLN A 275 -0.61 -28.25 -10.16
CA GLN A 275 -0.35 -27.65 -8.84
C GLN A 275 1.08 -27.92 -8.39
N TRP A 276 1.60 -29.13 -8.55
CA TRP A 276 3.01 -29.45 -8.25
C TRP A 276 4.00 -28.63 -9.09
N GLN A 277 3.74 -28.45 -10.40
CA GLN A 277 4.54 -27.55 -11.24
C GLN A 277 4.55 -26.11 -10.72
N VAL A 278 3.38 -25.56 -10.34
CA VAL A 278 3.29 -24.23 -9.74
C VAL A 278 4.04 -24.18 -8.40
N TRP A 279 3.81 -25.13 -7.51
CA TRP A 279 4.34 -25.14 -6.15
C TRP A 279 5.86 -25.32 -6.10
N ASN A 280 6.42 -26.15 -6.97
CA ASN A 280 7.88 -26.28 -7.11
C ASN A 280 8.51 -24.96 -7.58
N HIS A 281 7.86 -24.24 -8.51
CA HIS A 281 8.30 -22.89 -8.89
C HIS A 281 8.10 -21.86 -7.76
N LEU A 282 7.03 -21.96 -6.95
CA LEU A 282 6.87 -21.08 -5.78
C LEU A 282 8.04 -21.23 -4.80
N MET A 283 8.43 -22.47 -4.50
CA MET A 283 9.53 -22.76 -3.57
C MET A 283 10.89 -22.23 -4.05
N SER A 284 11.10 -22.08 -5.37
CA SER A 284 12.32 -21.48 -5.93
C SER A 284 12.31 -19.96 -6.08
N ILE A 285 11.19 -19.25 -5.83
CA ILE A 285 11.18 -17.77 -5.78
C ILE A 285 11.91 -17.31 -4.50
N PRO A 286 13.00 -16.53 -4.57
CA PRO A 286 13.76 -16.12 -3.39
C PRO A 286 12.97 -15.30 -2.35
N ARG A 287 13.41 -15.32 -1.09
CA ARG A 287 12.79 -14.54 -0.01
C ARG A 287 12.97 -13.04 -0.28
N GLY A 288 11.87 -12.29 -0.27
CA GLY A 288 11.86 -10.85 -0.57
C GLY A 288 11.69 -10.53 -2.06
N GLU A 289 11.67 -11.53 -2.93
CA GLU A 289 11.22 -11.39 -4.32
C GLU A 289 9.73 -11.72 -4.46
N SER A 290 9.15 -11.24 -5.57
CA SER A 290 7.83 -11.62 -6.03
C SER A 290 7.81 -11.90 -7.53
N ARG A 291 6.77 -12.58 -8.00
CA ARG A 291 6.44 -12.77 -9.42
C ARG A 291 4.97 -12.41 -9.64
N SER A 292 4.59 -12.08 -10.87
CA SER A 292 3.17 -12.05 -11.24
C SER A 292 2.66 -13.46 -11.59
N TYR A 293 1.35 -13.71 -11.50
CA TYR A 293 0.75 -14.98 -11.95
C TYR A 293 1.12 -15.34 -13.40
N ARG A 294 1.36 -14.33 -14.25
CA ARG A 294 1.82 -14.52 -15.64
C ARG A 294 3.30 -14.92 -15.73
N GLN A 295 4.17 -14.36 -14.88
CA GLN A 295 5.59 -14.75 -14.85
C GLN A 295 5.76 -16.19 -14.34
N VAL A 296 5.02 -16.59 -13.30
CA VAL A 296 5.01 -17.99 -12.84
C VAL A 296 4.45 -18.92 -13.93
N ALA A 297 3.34 -18.53 -14.58
CA ALA A 297 2.78 -19.31 -15.69
C ALA A 297 3.77 -19.48 -16.86
N ALA A 298 4.55 -18.45 -17.18
CA ALA A 298 5.60 -18.54 -18.21
C ALA A 298 6.75 -19.44 -17.77
N ALA A 299 7.23 -19.31 -16.53
CA ALA A 299 8.36 -20.08 -16.00
C ALA A 299 8.08 -21.59 -15.87
N ILE A 300 6.82 -22.00 -15.69
CA ILE A 300 6.41 -23.43 -15.74
C ILE A 300 6.09 -23.92 -17.17
N GLY A 301 6.45 -23.17 -18.21
CA GLY A 301 6.22 -23.54 -19.61
C GLY A 301 4.76 -23.48 -20.05
N LYS A 302 3.88 -22.79 -19.33
CA LYS A 302 2.43 -22.68 -19.61
C LYS A 302 1.96 -21.21 -19.60
N PRO A 303 2.53 -20.29 -20.42
CA PRO A 303 2.36 -18.83 -20.28
C PRO A 303 0.90 -18.31 -20.30
N ARG A 304 -0.05 -19.05 -20.89
CA ARG A 304 -1.48 -18.71 -20.89
C ARG A 304 -2.22 -19.08 -19.58
N ALA A 305 -1.60 -19.85 -18.68
CA ALA A 305 -2.25 -20.47 -17.53
C ALA A 305 -2.38 -19.58 -16.27
N ALA A 306 -2.19 -18.25 -16.37
CA ALA A 306 -2.12 -17.35 -15.21
C ALA A 306 -3.31 -17.45 -14.23
N ARG A 307 -4.54 -17.65 -14.71
CA ARG A 307 -5.72 -17.89 -13.84
C ARG A 307 -5.67 -19.23 -13.09
N ALA A 308 -5.11 -20.28 -13.72
CA ALA A 308 -4.91 -21.57 -13.07
C ALA A 308 -3.77 -21.50 -12.03
N VAL A 309 -2.69 -20.75 -12.32
CA VAL A 309 -1.63 -20.46 -11.35
C VAL A 309 -2.18 -19.75 -10.13
N ALA A 310 -2.97 -18.68 -10.31
CA ALA A 310 -3.61 -17.98 -9.20
C ALA A 310 -4.48 -18.90 -8.33
N ARG A 311 -5.23 -19.83 -8.95
CA ARG A 311 -6.00 -20.86 -8.23
C ARG A 311 -5.10 -21.82 -7.45
N ALA A 312 -4.01 -22.32 -8.05
CA ALA A 312 -3.05 -23.18 -7.37
C ALA A 312 -2.32 -22.49 -6.20
N CYS A 313 -2.09 -21.18 -6.29
CA CYS A 313 -1.60 -20.37 -5.16
C CYS A 313 -2.64 -20.25 -4.03
N ALA A 314 -3.92 -20.09 -4.37
CA ALA A 314 -5.01 -19.91 -3.43
C ALA A 314 -5.49 -21.20 -2.74
N THR A 315 -5.29 -22.37 -3.37
CA THR A 315 -5.62 -23.69 -2.80
C THR A 315 -4.37 -24.44 -2.32
N ASN A 316 -3.42 -23.73 -1.72
CA ASN A 316 -2.23 -24.32 -1.10
C ASN A 316 -2.55 -24.72 0.36
N PRO A 317 -2.53 -26.01 0.73
CA PRO A 317 -2.82 -26.47 2.09
C PRO A 317 -1.63 -26.30 3.05
N VAL A 318 -0.40 -26.18 2.54
CA VAL A 318 0.82 -25.95 3.33
C VAL A 318 1.38 -24.55 3.06
N ALA A 319 0.68 -23.55 3.58
CA ALA A 319 1.17 -22.18 3.57
C ALA A 319 2.52 -22.10 4.31
N LEU A 320 3.34 -21.08 3.97
CA LEU A 320 4.75 -20.93 4.37
C LEU A 320 5.70 -21.90 3.67
N ALA A 321 5.53 -23.22 3.84
CA ALA A 321 6.37 -24.24 3.22
C ALA A 321 6.35 -24.13 1.69
N ILE A 322 5.15 -23.97 1.11
CA ILE A 322 4.97 -23.49 -0.26
C ILE A 322 4.63 -21.98 -0.20
N PRO A 323 5.52 -21.07 -0.67
CA PRO A 323 5.41 -19.64 -0.39
C PRO A 323 4.53 -18.89 -1.41
N CYS A 324 3.26 -19.27 -1.51
CA CYS A 324 2.30 -18.68 -2.46
C CYS A 324 2.06 -17.16 -2.28
N HIS A 325 2.43 -16.60 -1.12
CA HIS A 325 2.47 -15.15 -0.86
C HIS A 325 3.45 -14.36 -1.75
N ARG A 326 4.38 -15.03 -2.45
CA ARG A 326 5.34 -14.40 -3.37
C ARG A 326 4.76 -14.13 -4.77
N VAL A 327 3.45 -14.32 -4.99
CA VAL A 327 2.81 -14.13 -6.30
C VAL A 327 1.63 -13.16 -6.26
N VAL A 328 1.68 -12.14 -7.13
CA VAL A 328 0.79 -10.97 -7.10
C VAL A 328 0.12 -10.68 -8.46
N PRO A 329 -0.97 -9.87 -8.51
CA PRO A 329 -1.52 -9.34 -9.76
C PRO A 329 -0.56 -8.40 -10.50
N ALA A 330 -0.78 -8.22 -11.82
CA ALA A 330 -0.09 -7.21 -12.63
C ALA A 330 -0.99 -5.97 -12.85
N ALA A 331 -0.43 -4.77 -12.85
CA ALA A 331 -1.17 -3.50 -12.91
C ALA A 331 -1.62 -3.08 -14.33
N GLY A 332 -2.64 -2.21 -14.41
CA GLY A 332 -3.17 -1.60 -15.64
C GLY A 332 -4.62 -1.15 -15.44
N GLY A 333 -5.00 0.06 -15.86
CA GLY A 333 -6.30 0.66 -15.54
C GLY A 333 -6.51 2.04 -16.18
N VAL A 334 -7.72 2.60 -16.07
CA VAL A 334 -8.13 3.90 -16.65
C VAL A 334 -8.67 4.89 -15.59
N GLY A 335 -8.47 4.59 -14.30
CA GLY A 335 -8.35 5.60 -13.23
C GLY A 335 -9.65 6.08 -12.59
N GLY A 336 -10.18 5.30 -11.66
CA GLY A 336 -11.18 5.70 -10.67
C GLY A 336 -10.62 6.48 -9.48
N GLY A 337 -9.51 7.20 -9.66
CA GLY A 337 -9.05 8.20 -8.69
C GLY A 337 -9.96 9.44 -8.68
N LEU A 338 -9.75 10.36 -7.74
CA LEU A 338 -10.51 11.60 -7.59
C LEU A 338 -10.64 12.38 -8.92
N THR A 339 -9.57 12.45 -9.72
CA THR A 339 -9.57 13.08 -11.05
C THR A 339 -10.55 12.41 -12.02
N GLY A 340 -10.54 11.08 -12.11
CA GLY A 340 -11.47 10.33 -12.96
C GLY A 340 -12.90 10.38 -12.45
N CYS A 341 -13.11 10.38 -11.13
CA CYS A 341 -14.43 10.51 -10.53
C CYS A 341 -15.03 11.91 -10.75
N ALA A 342 -14.25 12.96 -10.51
CA ALA A 342 -14.66 14.34 -10.75
C ALA A 342 -14.92 14.60 -12.24
N ALA A 343 -14.07 14.07 -13.13
CA ALA A 343 -14.32 14.13 -14.57
C ALA A 343 -15.55 13.33 -15.01
N ALA A 344 -15.77 12.13 -14.47
CA ALA A 344 -16.97 11.33 -14.73
C ALA A 344 -18.25 12.09 -14.32
N TYR A 345 -18.24 12.75 -13.15
CA TYR A 345 -19.33 13.63 -12.75
C TYR A 345 -19.50 14.81 -13.72
N VAL A 346 -18.42 15.53 -14.07
CA VAL A 346 -18.48 16.70 -14.97
C VAL A 346 -19.04 16.32 -16.35
N PHE A 347 -18.64 15.17 -16.90
CA PHE A 347 -19.13 14.68 -18.19
C PHE A 347 -20.59 14.21 -18.12
N ALA A 348 -20.96 13.44 -17.09
CA ALA A 348 -22.34 12.96 -16.91
C ALA A 348 -23.33 14.11 -16.61
N ALA A 349 -22.92 15.08 -15.78
CA ALA A 349 -23.66 16.31 -15.55
C ALA A 349 -23.82 17.18 -16.82
N ALA A 350 -22.92 17.03 -17.80
CA ALA A 350 -22.95 17.68 -19.11
C ALA A 350 -23.64 16.85 -20.21
N GLY A 351 -24.36 15.78 -19.84
CA GLY A 351 -25.16 14.94 -20.76
C GLY A 351 -24.38 13.85 -21.51
N VAL A 352 -23.09 13.65 -21.21
CA VAL A 352 -22.27 12.63 -21.89
C VAL A 352 -22.42 11.29 -21.18
N ARG A 353 -22.70 10.21 -21.93
CA ARG A 353 -22.68 8.84 -21.38
C ARG A 353 -21.24 8.45 -20.99
N VAL A 354 -21.03 8.12 -19.73
CA VAL A 354 -19.71 7.77 -19.16
C VAL A 354 -19.66 6.30 -18.72
N ALA A 355 -18.49 5.68 -18.91
CA ALA A 355 -18.07 4.46 -18.23
C ALA A 355 -16.74 4.74 -17.50
N LEU A 356 -16.75 4.72 -16.17
CA LEU A 356 -15.57 4.88 -15.32
C LEU A 356 -14.98 3.50 -15.01
N VAL A 357 -13.67 3.31 -15.19
CA VAL A 357 -13.03 1.98 -15.17
C VAL A 357 -11.77 1.98 -14.28
N GLU A 358 -11.87 1.35 -13.12
CA GLU A 358 -10.79 1.23 -12.12
C GLU A 358 -10.30 -0.23 -12.02
N ALA A 359 -9.01 -0.42 -11.78
CA ALA A 359 -8.35 -1.71 -11.69
C ALA A 359 -8.44 -2.36 -10.30
N ASP A 360 -8.54 -1.55 -9.25
CA ASP A 360 -8.95 -1.96 -7.90
C ASP A 360 -10.31 -1.31 -7.57
N GLY A 361 -10.45 -0.61 -6.44
CA GLY A 361 -11.66 0.15 -6.11
C GLY A 361 -11.49 1.67 -6.19
N ILE A 362 -12.61 2.37 -6.32
CA ILE A 362 -12.70 3.83 -6.44
C ILE A 362 -11.96 4.54 -5.31
N GLY A 363 -11.15 5.54 -5.67
CA GLY A 363 -10.35 6.37 -4.75
C GLY A 363 -9.14 5.67 -4.11
N ARG A 364 -8.98 4.35 -4.21
CA ARG A 364 -7.98 3.57 -3.46
C ARG A 364 -6.54 3.77 -3.90
N GLY A 365 -6.32 4.33 -5.09
CA GLY A 365 -5.01 4.80 -5.53
C GLY A 365 -4.56 6.06 -4.79
N ARG A 366 -3.78 6.91 -5.49
CA ARG A 366 -3.16 8.15 -4.95
C ARG A 366 -4.13 9.06 -4.18
N SER A 367 -5.42 9.07 -4.52
CA SER A 367 -6.43 9.88 -3.83
C SER A 367 -6.60 9.51 -2.36
N SER A 368 -6.46 8.24 -1.98
CA SER A 368 -6.49 7.83 -0.56
C SER A 368 -5.26 8.23 0.25
N ALA A 369 -4.19 8.68 -0.42
CA ALA A 369 -2.91 9.05 0.17
C ALA A 369 -2.61 10.56 0.12
N ALA A 370 -3.48 11.37 -0.50
CA ALA A 370 -3.26 12.79 -0.75
C ALA A 370 -3.57 13.67 0.47
N CYS A 371 -3.00 14.89 0.50
CA CYS A 371 -3.09 15.82 1.64
C CYS A 371 -4.51 16.40 1.90
N GLY A 372 -5.45 16.23 0.98
CA GLY A 372 -6.83 16.72 1.13
C GLY A 372 -7.02 18.24 1.03
N TRP A 373 -6.02 18.99 0.55
CA TRP A 373 -6.09 20.46 0.47
C TRP A 373 -6.62 20.96 -0.88
N ILE A 374 -7.72 21.74 -0.87
CA ILE A 374 -8.22 22.53 -2.00
C ILE A 374 -7.51 23.89 -1.95
N GLY A 375 -6.50 24.03 -2.80
CA GLY A 375 -5.62 25.19 -2.88
C GLY A 375 -5.95 26.06 -4.09
N THR A 376 -5.84 27.37 -3.88
CA THR A 376 -6.15 28.43 -4.85
C THR A 376 -4.97 28.82 -5.75
N ASP A 377 -3.77 28.33 -5.47
CA ASP A 377 -2.59 28.40 -6.35
C ASP A 377 -2.12 27.00 -6.81
N PRO A 378 -1.45 26.91 -7.99
CA PRO A 378 -0.96 25.64 -8.53
C PRO A 378 0.28 25.07 -7.81
N GLY A 379 0.69 25.58 -6.64
CA GLY A 379 1.80 25.04 -5.84
C GLY A 379 3.22 25.36 -6.32
N VAL A 380 3.40 25.59 -7.62
CA VAL A 380 4.59 26.23 -8.19
C VAL A 380 4.49 27.76 -8.06
N ALA A 381 5.62 28.42 -7.88
CA ALA A 381 5.70 29.88 -7.80
C ALA A 381 5.28 30.55 -9.12
N TYR A 382 4.60 31.69 -9.02
CA TYR A 382 4.18 32.48 -10.16
C TYR A 382 5.38 32.98 -10.97
N SER A 383 6.48 33.42 -10.32
CA SER A 383 7.68 33.85 -11.04
C SER A 383 8.27 32.75 -11.91
N VAL A 384 8.27 31.50 -11.43
CA VAL A 384 8.81 30.32 -12.15
C VAL A 384 7.92 29.94 -13.34
N LEU A 385 6.58 30.04 -13.21
CA LEU A 385 5.70 29.85 -14.37
C LEU A 385 5.76 31.00 -15.36
N GLN A 386 5.97 32.24 -14.91
CA GLN A 386 6.15 33.38 -15.80
C GLN A 386 7.43 33.24 -16.65
N GLU A 387 8.51 32.73 -16.05
CA GLU A 387 9.76 32.41 -16.72
C GLU A 387 9.60 31.24 -17.72
N ALA A 388 8.93 30.16 -17.31
CA ALA A 388 8.78 28.96 -18.14
C ALA A 388 7.73 29.06 -19.26
N LEU A 389 6.64 29.82 -19.07
CA LEU A 389 5.47 29.83 -19.97
C LEU A 389 5.07 31.24 -20.46
N GLY A 390 5.73 32.29 -19.99
CA GLY A 390 5.36 33.69 -20.25
C GLY A 390 4.22 34.19 -19.35
N ALA A 391 4.21 35.51 -19.10
CA ALA A 391 3.31 36.14 -18.12
C ALA A 391 1.81 35.95 -18.39
N ARG A 392 1.36 36.00 -19.66
CA ARG A 392 -0.06 35.75 -20.02
C ARG A 392 -0.47 34.33 -19.61
N THR A 393 0.30 33.33 -20.01
CA THR A 393 0.06 31.91 -19.74
C THR A 393 0.09 31.59 -18.25
N ALA A 394 1.10 32.07 -17.53
CA ALA A 394 1.22 31.90 -16.08
C ALA A 394 0.03 32.52 -15.33
N ARG A 395 -0.39 33.73 -15.71
CA ARG A 395 -1.56 34.42 -15.15
C ARG A 395 -2.85 33.66 -15.44
N HIS A 396 -2.99 33.10 -16.64
CA HIS A 396 -4.15 32.29 -17.04
C HIS A 396 -4.22 31.00 -16.22
N ALA A 397 -3.10 30.28 -16.06
CA ALA A 397 -3.01 29.08 -15.23
C ALA A 397 -3.41 29.35 -13.76
N PHE A 398 -2.87 30.42 -13.15
CA PHE A 398 -3.22 30.83 -11.78
C PHE A 398 -4.71 31.18 -11.64
N ARG A 399 -5.29 31.94 -12.59
CA ARG A 399 -6.72 32.30 -12.57
C ARG A 399 -7.63 31.08 -12.77
N ALA A 400 -7.28 30.17 -13.68
CA ALA A 400 -7.99 28.91 -13.88
C ALA A 400 -7.95 28.02 -12.63
N TRP A 401 -6.80 27.96 -11.94
CA TRP A 401 -6.64 27.20 -10.71
C TRP A 401 -7.45 27.78 -9.54
N ARG A 402 -7.38 29.11 -9.30
CA ARG A 402 -8.20 29.79 -8.28
C ARG A 402 -9.70 29.58 -8.53
N ARG A 403 -10.16 29.75 -9.78
CA ARG A 403 -11.55 29.48 -10.18
C ARG A 403 -11.93 28.01 -9.93
N ALA A 404 -11.09 27.05 -10.31
CA ALA A 404 -11.37 25.63 -10.08
C ALA A 404 -11.41 25.24 -8.59
N ALA A 405 -10.62 25.90 -7.73
CA ALA A 405 -10.65 25.68 -6.28
C ALA A 405 -11.98 26.13 -5.65
N LEU A 406 -12.46 27.32 -6.05
CA LEU A 406 -13.75 27.86 -5.62
C LEU A 406 -14.92 27.03 -6.16
N ASP A 407 -14.91 26.73 -7.46
CA ASP A 407 -15.96 25.95 -8.12
C ASP A 407 -16.03 24.51 -7.56
N LEU A 408 -14.88 23.88 -7.24
CA LEU A 408 -14.83 22.59 -6.55
C LEU A 408 -15.47 22.69 -5.14
N THR A 409 -15.11 23.71 -4.37
CA THR A 409 -15.63 23.95 -3.02
C THR A 409 -17.15 24.15 -3.05
N ALA A 410 -17.65 24.98 -3.98
CA ALA A 410 -19.08 25.21 -4.18
C ALA A 410 -19.81 23.94 -4.67
N LEU A 411 -19.20 23.17 -5.57
CA LEU A 411 -19.78 21.92 -6.10
C LEU A 411 -19.91 20.84 -5.02
N VAL A 412 -18.88 20.66 -4.17
CA VAL A 412 -18.91 19.71 -3.04
C VAL A 412 -20.04 20.05 -2.07
N ARG A 413 -20.28 21.35 -1.79
CA ARG A 413 -21.44 21.82 -0.99
C ARG A 413 -22.76 21.52 -1.69
N ARG A 414 -22.89 21.89 -2.97
CA ARG A 414 -24.12 21.71 -3.77
C ARG A 414 -24.53 20.24 -3.93
N LEU A 415 -23.56 19.34 -4.04
CA LEU A 415 -23.77 17.89 -4.06
C LEU A 415 -23.85 17.25 -2.65
N GLN A 416 -23.69 18.05 -1.59
CA GLN A 416 -23.67 17.61 -0.18
C GLN A 416 -22.71 16.44 0.13
N LEU A 417 -21.60 16.32 -0.60
CA LEU A 417 -20.72 15.15 -0.52
C LEU A 417 -20.12 15.01 0.90
N LYS A 418 -20.30 13.83 1.52
CA LYS A 418 -19.89 13.56 2.90
C LYS A 418 -18.37 13.28 3.01
N CYS A 419 -17.58 14.29 2.65
CA CYS A 419 -16.12 14.24 2.51
C CYS A 419 -15.39 15.29 3.39
N ASN A 420 -15.94 15.62 4.55
CA ASN A 420 -15.35 16.54 5.53
C ASN A 420 -14.87 17.88 4.91
N LEU A 421 -15.76 18.57 4.18
CA LEU A 421 -15.42 19.88 3.59
C LEU A 421 -15.38 20.97 4.66
N GLU A 422 -14.18 21.45 4.97
CA GLU A 422 -13.92 22.52 5.92
C GLU A 422 -13.29 23.74 5.22
N PRO A 423 -13.70 24.99 5.50
CA PRO A 423 -12.98 26.18 5.04
C PRO A 423 -11.59 26.23 5.64
N ALA A 424 -10.57 26.51 4.82
CA ALA A 424 -9.18 26.53 5.27
C ALA A 424 -8.37 27.62 4.55
N ALA A 425 -7.82 28.56 5.32
CA ALA A 425 -6.87 29.55 4.80
C ALA A 425 -5.50 28.88 4.56
N ALA A 426 -4.74 29.38 3.59
CA ALA A 426 -3.39 28.89 3.29
C ALA A 426 -2.34 29.96 3.60
N SER A 427 -1.22 29.55 4.20
CA SER A 427 -0.06 30.42 4.47
C SER A 427 1.21 29.80 3.88
N ILE A 428 1.87 30.49 2.96
CA ILE A 428 3.22 30.19 2.48
C ILE A 428 4.20 31.03 3.31
N ILE A 429 5.06 30.41 4.11
CA ILE A 429 5.92 31.10 5.08
C ILE A 429 7.40 30.99 4.75
N GLY A 430 8.16 32.04 5.08
CA GLY A 430 9.62 32.05 5.03
C GLY A 430 10.21 31.91 6.43
N LEU A 431 10.86 30.78 6.70
CA LEU A 431 11.54 30.47 7.97
C LEU A 431 12.93 31.13 8.04
N THR A 432 13.55 31.48 6.91
CA THR A 432 14.84 32.18 6.85
C THR A 432 14.74 33.54 6.13
N PRO A 433 15.65 34.50 6.37
CA PRO A 433 15.65 35.80 5.68
C PRO A 433 15.65 35.67 4.15
N ASN A 434 16.40 34.72 3.60
CA ASN A 434 16.46 34.46 2.15
C ASN A 434 15.13 33.94 1.60
N GLN A 435 14.41 33.10 2.35
CA GLN A 435 13.07 32.66 1.99
C GLN A 435 12.06 33.81 2.03
N VAL A 436 12.11 34.66 3.06
CA VAL A 436 11.25 35.86 3.18
C VAL A 436 11.52 36.85 2.03
N ALA A 437 12.78 37.06 1.65
CA ALA A 437 13.15 37.88 0.48
C ALA A 437 12.62 37.27 -0.84
N SER A 438 12.66 35.95 -0.98
CA SER A 438 12.08 35.27 -2.15
C SER A 438 10.55 35.42 -2.20
N LEU A 439 9.86 35.27 -1.07
CA LEU A 439 8.42 35.47 -0.99
C LEU A 439 8.00 36.94 -1.23
N ARG A 440 8.86 37.92 -0.94
CA ARG A 440 8.62 39.32 -1.35
C ARG A 440 8.67 39.49 -2.88
N ARG A 441 9.61 38.84 -3.57
CA ARG A 441 9.69 38.85 -5.05
C ARG A 441 8.50 38.15 -5.70
N GLU A 442 8.17 36.95 -5.23
CA GLU A 442 6.98 36.19 -5.66
C GLU A 442 5.68 36.98 -5.43
N ARG A 443 5.55 37.66 -4.28
CA ARG A 443 4.41 38.57 -4.03
C ARG A 443 4.37 39.71 -5.04
N LYS A 444 5.51 40.37 -5.34
CA LYS A 444 5.53 41.46 -6.32
C LYS A 444 5.07 40.96 -7.69
N ALA A 445 5.65 39.85 -8.18
CA ALA A 445 5.30 39.28 -9.48
C ALA A 445 3.81 38.90 -9.59
N ARG A 446 3.20 38.36 -8.51
CA ARG A 446 1.75 38.11 -8.46
C ARG A 446 0.93 39.41 -8.56
N LEU A 447 1.32 40.46 -7.84
CA LEU A 447 0.61 41.76 -7.86
C LEU A 447 0.75 42.46 -9.22
N ASP A 448 1.95 42.47 -9.80
CA ASP A 448 2.23 42.98 -11.14
C ASP A 448 1.35 42.28 -12.20
N ALA A 449 1.06 40.99 -12.01
CA ALA A 449 0.19 40.19 -12.87
C ALA A 449 -1.32 40.35 -12.58
N GLY A 450 -1.72 41.14 -11.58
CA GLY A 450 -3.12 41.25 -11.15
C GLY A 450 -3.65 39.93 -10.57
N LEU A 451 -2.91 39.34 -9.64
CA LEU A 451 -3.25 38.16 -8.84
C LEU A 451 -3.22 38.48 -7.34
N GLU A 452 -4.04 37.79 -6.55
CA GLU A 452 -4.08 37.97 -5.10
C GLU A 452 -2.78 37.48 -4.42
N ALA A 453 -2.19 38.33 -3.60
CA ALA A 453 -1.02 37.99 -2.76
C ALA A 453 -1.02 38.84 -1.47
N THR A 454 -1.85 38.46 -0.50
CA THR A 454 -1.88 39.11 0.82
C THR A 454 -0.55 38.84 1.54
N TRP A 455 0.12 39.90 2.02
CA TRP A 455 1.33 39.72 2.85
C TRP A 455 0.95 39.37 4.29
N LEU A 456 1.65 38.41 4.87
CA LEU A 456 1.55 38.07 6.28
C LEU A 456 2.81 38.56 7.00
N THR A 457 2.63 39.36 8.05
CA THR A 457 3.72 39.71 8.99
C THR A 457 3.98 38.54 9.95
N GLY A 458 5.14 38.49 10.59
CA GLY A 458 5.45 37.44 11.58
C GLY A 458 4.41 37.31 12.69
N ARG A 459 3.83 38.43 13.15
CA ARG A 459 2.72 38.45 14.14
C ARG A 459 1.44 37.80 13.59
N MET A 460 1.12 38.01 12.31
CA MET A 460 -0.03 37.37 11.64
C MET A 460 0.20 35.88 11.42
N ILE A 461 1.44 35.47 11.12
CA ILE A 461 1.82 34.06 10.99
C ILE A 461 1.70 33.37 12.34
N ALA A 462 2.38 33.85 13.39
CA ALA A 462 2.29 33.26 14.72
C ALA A 462 0.83 33.12 15.21
N ALA A 463 0.00 34.16 15.03
CA ALA A 463 -1.42 34.15 15.42
C ALA A 463 -2.36 33.29 14.53
N SER A 464 -1.85 32.63 13.49
CA SER A 464 -2.62 31.73 12.61
C SER A 464 -2.02 30.32 12.48
N THR A 465 -0.70 30.20 12.46
CA THR A 465 0.03 28.94 12.28
C THR A 465 0.69 28.42 13.55
N GLY A 466 0.92 29.27 14.57
CA GLY A 466 1.73 28.92 15.73
C GLY A 466 3.25 29.05 15.52
N LEU A 467 3.69 29.52 14.34
CA LEU A 467 5.10 29.52 13.94
C LEU A 467 5.72 30.93 13.94
N THR A 468 6.96 31.02 14.42
CA THR A 468 7.81 32.20 14.26
C THR A 468 8.42 32.21 12.85
N ALA A 469 8.06 33.20 12.04
CA ALA A 469 8.55 33.37 10.67
C ALA A 469 8.66 34.86 10.32
N GLY A 470 9.64 35.24 9.49
CA GLY A 470 9.89 36.66 9.15
C GLY A 470 8.86 37.28 8.18
N GLY A 471 8.06 36.45 7.51
CA GLY A 471 6.98 36.89 6.64
C GLY A 471 6.48 35.79 5.69
N GLY A 472 5.42 36.08 4.95
CA GLY A 472 4.78 35.08 4.08
C GLY A 472 3.69 35.63 3.17
N ILE A 473 3.17 34.76 2.30
CA ILE A 473 2.01 35.04 1.43
C ILE A 473 0.83 34.23 1.95
N GLY A 474 -0.28 34.91 2.24
CA GLY A 474 -1.52 34.31 2.70
C GLY A 474 -2.62 34.34 1.65
N THR A 475 -3.47 33.31 1.65
CA THR A 475 -4.73 33.29 0.89
C THR A 475 -5.87 32.93 1.83
N ARG A 476 -6.91 33.76 1.88
CA ARG A 476 -8.11 33.51 2.70
C ARG A 476 -9.03 32.47 2.10
N GLU A 477 -9.03 32.38 0.76
CA GLU A 477 -9.78 31.38 0.01
C GLU A 477 -9.05 30.03 -0.05
N GLY A 478 -9.75 28.99 0.40
CA GLY A 478 -9.30 27.61 0.35
C GLY A 478 -10.23 26.71 1.17
N ALA A 479 -10.04 25.41 1.04
CA ALA A 479 -10.77 24.41 1.81
C ALA A 479 -9.95 23.14 1.98
N THR A 480 -10.41 22.23 2.83
CA THR A 480 -9.87 20.88 2.94
C THR A 480 -10.98 19.85 2.92
N ILE A 481 -10.69 18.65 2.43
CA ILE A 481 -11.59 17.50 2.27
C ILE A 481 -10.86 16.20 2.61
N ASP A 482 -11.62 15.13 2.85
CA ASP A 482 -11.16 13.75 2.65
C ASP A 482 -11.21 13.41 1.14
N PRO A 483 -10.05 13.23 0.47
CA PRO A 483 -10.00 13.01 -0.98
C PRO A 483 -10.50 11.61 -1.42
N TYR A 484 -10.54 10.62 -0.52
CA TYR A 484 -11.10 9.29 -0.80
C TYR A 484 -12.62 9.34 -0.76
N ARG A 485 -13.20 9.96 0.28
CA ARG A 485 -14.65 10.18 0.40
C ARG A 485 -15.17 11.12 -0.69
N ALA A 486 -14.37 12.09 -1.12
CA ALA A 486 -14.71 12.94 -2.25
C ALA A 486 -14.73 12.16 -3.58
N ALA A 487 -13.78 11.24 -3.81
CA ALA A 487 -13.77 10.41 -5.01
C ALA A 487 -15.02 9.52 -5.09
N ILE A 488 -15.38 8.85 -3.98
CA ILE A 488 -16.62 8.07 -3.87
C ILE A 488 -17.86 8.97 -4.09
N GLY A 489 -17.88 10.16 -3.49
CA GLY A 489 -18.96 11.13 -3.64
C GLY A 489 -19.18 11.56 -5.10
N PHE A 490 -18.11 11.88 -5.81
CA PHE A 490 -18.19 12.22 -7.24
C PHE A 490 -18.59 11.01 -8.11
N ALA A 491 -18.08 9.81 -7.83
CA ALA A 491 -18.50 8.61 -8.54
C ALA A 491 -20.01 8.32 -8.35
N SER A 492 -20.51 8.44 -7.12
CA SER A 492 -21.95 8.30 -6.80
C SER A 492 -22.80 9.37 -7.50
N ALA A 493 -22.37 10.63 -7.46
CA ALA A 493 -23.05 11.73 -8.16
C ALA A 493 -22.99 11.58 -9.70
N ALA A 494 -21.98 10.90 -10.25
CA ALA A 494 -21.92 10.55 -11.67
C ALA A 494 -22.91 9.43 -12.03
N VAL A 495 -23.04 8.40 -11.17
CA VAL A 495 -24.05 7.32 -11.34
C VAL A 495 -25.47 7.88 -11.30
N GLN A 496 -25.75 8.84 -10.40
CA GLN A 496 -27.01 9.60 -10.37
C GLN A 496 -27.27 10.44 -11.64
N ARG A 497 -26.27 10.59 -12.52
CA ARG A 497 -26.37 11.22 -13.85
C ARG A 497 -26.17 10.22 -15.01
N GLY A 498 -26.34 8.92 -14.75
CA GLY A 498 -26.30 7.88 -15.79
C GLY A 498 -24.90 7.40 -16.18
N ALA A 499 -23.86 7.70 -15.39
CA ALA A 499 -22.55 7.08 -15.56
C ALA A 499 -22.56 5.63 -15.06
N ASN A 500 -21.87 4.73 -15.78
CA ASN A 500 -21.57 3.39 -15.30
C ASN A 500 -20.20 3.37 -14.61
N VAL A 501 -20.05 2.58 -13.56
CA VAL A 501 -18.79 2.44 -12.81
C VAL A 501 -18.40 0.97 -12.74
N PHE A 502 -17.15 0.68 -13.13
CA PHE A 502 -16.58 -0.65 -13.20
C PHE A 502 -15.31 -0.71 -12.33
N GLU A 503 -15.44 -1.21 -11.10
CA GLU A 503 -14.30 -1.57 -10.24
C GLU A 503 -13.69 -2.91 -10.68
N HIS A 504 -12.50 -3.23 -10.17
CA HIS A 504 -11.72 -4.45 -10.45
C HIS A 504 -11.48 -4.78 -11.94
N SER A 505 -11.68 -3.79 -12.80
CA SER A 505 -11.77 -3.88 -14.26
C SER A 505 -10.48 -3.42 -14.91
N ALA A 506 -9.37 -4.08 -14.56
CA ALA A 506 -8.02 -3.72 -14.99
C ALA A 506 -7.89 -3.64 -16.52
N VAL A 507 -7.65 -2.44 -17.07
CA VAL A 507 -7.48 -2.23 -18.51
C VAL A 507 -6.14 -2.78 -18.98
N ARG A 508 -6.18 -3.66 -19.98
CA ARG A 508 -5.04 -4.43 -20.50
C ARG A 508 -4.58 -4.02 -21.89
N LYS A 509 -5.47 -3.44 -22.70
CA LYS A 509 -5.17 -2.94 -24.05
C LYS A 509 -6.15 -1.82 -24.40
N ILE A 510 -5.71 -0.86 -25.20
CA ILE A 510 -6.57 0.11 -25.88
C ILE A 510 -6.19 0.10 -27.37
N THR A 511 -7.18 0.10 -28.26
CA THR A 511 -6.98 0.28 -29.71
C THR A 511 -7.97 1.31 -30.23
N PHE A 512 -7.69 1.93 -31.37
CA PHE A 512 -8.57 2.92 -31.97
C PHE A 512 -8.64 2.75 -33.50
N THR A 513 -9.73 3.25 -34.07
CA THR A 513 -9.96 3.41 -35.51
C THR A 513 -10.06 4.92 -35.82
N ARG A 514 -10.41 5.29 -37.06
CA ARG A 514 -10.72 6.68 -37.41
C ARG A 514 -11.92 7.28 -36.65
N ARG A 515 -12.83 6.44 -36.10
CA ARG A 515 -14.12 6.89 -35.52
C ARG A 515 -14.33 6.54 -34.05
N VAL A 516 -13.70 5.48 -33.52
CA VAL A 516 -13.93 4.95 -32.17
C VAL A 516 -12.65 4.47 -31.50
N VAL A 517 -12.67 4.39 -30.17
CA VAL A 517 -11.67 3.74 -29.32
C VAL A 517 -12.32 2.55 -28.60
N ASP A 518 -11.60 1.43 -28.58
CA ASP A 518 -11.97 0.17 -27.92
C ASP A 518 -11.01 -0.09 -26.76
N VAL A 519 -11.56 -0.19 -25.55
CA VAL A 519 -10.84 -0.37 -24.28
C VAL A 519 -11.09 -1.79 -23.77
N PHE A 520 -10.04 -2.59 -23.58
CA PHE A 520 -10.14 -4.00 -23.21
C PHE A 520 -9.70 -4.22 -21.76
N THR A 521 -10.52 -4.92 -20.98
CA THR A 521 -10.21 -5.37 -19.61
C THR A 521 -9.88 -6.87 -19.60
N GLU A 522 -9.88 -7.52 -18.43
CA GLU A 522 -9.78 -8.99 -18.37
C GLU A 522 -11.12 -9.71 -18.62
N GLU A 523 -12.25 -9.01 -18.47
CA GLU A 523 -13.60 -9.59 -18.50
C GLU A 523 -14.47 -9.11 -19.67
N GLY A 524 -14.03 -8.09 -20.42
CA GLY A 524 -14.76 -7.59 -21.59
C GLY A 524 -14.06 -6.46 -22.33
N SER A 525 -14.83 -5.71 -23.12
CA SER A 525 -14.37 -4.50 -23.79
C SER A 525 -15.46 -3.43 -23.84
N ILE A 526 -15.02 -2.16 -23.90
CA ILE A 526 -15.89 -0.98 -23.92
C ILE A 526 -15.53 -0.15 -25.16
N ARG A 527 -16.52 0.09 -26.02
CA ARG A 527 -16.40 0.93 -27.22
C ARG A 527 -16.90 2.35 -26.95
N ALA A 528 -16.09 3.36 -27.28
CA ALA A 528 -16.38 4.76 -27.02
C ALA A 528 -15.91 5.70 -28.17
N ARG A 529 -16.35 6.96 -28.15
CA ARG A 529 -15.85 8.02 -29.07
C ARG A 529 -14.51 8.63 -28.62
N LYS A 530 -14.25 8.62 -27.31
CA LYS A 530 -13.04 9.11 -26.63
C LYS A 530 -12.76 8.25 -25.40
N VAL A 531 -11.50 8.18 -24.96
CA VAL A 531 -11.09 7.56 -23.69
C VAL A 531 -10.40 8.60 -22.81
N LEU A 532 -10.75 8.62 -21.53
CA LEU A 532 -10.22 9.56 -20.54
C LEU A 532 -9.23 8.84 -19.61
N VAL A 533 -7.95 9.18 -19.67
CA VAL A 533 -6.89 8.49 -18.92
C VAL A 533 -6.50 9.30 -17.69
N ALA A 534 -7.14 9.00 -16.56
CA ALA A 534 -7.01 9.74 -15.30
C ALA A 534 -6.13 9.03 -14.25
N THR A 535 -5.10 8.30 -14.68
CA THR A 535 -4.19 7.56 -13.77
C THR A 535 -3.17 8.44 -13.03
N GLY A 536 -3.15 9.75 -13.28
CA GLY A 536 -2.27 10.73 -12.60
C GLY A 536 -0.79 10.67 -13.00
N ALA A 537 -0.37 9.63 -13.71
CA ALA A 537 0.92 9.46 -14.37
C ALA A 537 0.77 8.45 -15.53
N PRO A 538 1.66 8.47 -16.54
CA PRO A 538 1.70 7.45 -17.58
C PRO A 538 1.87 6.04 -17.00
N THR A 539 1.09 5.08 -17.51
CA THR A 539 1.22 3.64 -17.18
C THR A 539 1.97 2.91 -18.29
N ALA A 540 2.14 1.58 -18.18
CA ALA A 540 2.77 0.77 -19.22
C ALA A 540 2.06 0.87 -20.60
N LEU A 541 0.75 1.20 -20.62
CA LEU A 541 -0.01 1.47 -21.86
C LEU A 541 0.44 2.75 -22.57
N PHE A 542 1.12 3.65 -21.87
CA PHE A 542 1.49 5.00 -22.30
C PHE A 542 2.98 5.30 -22.04
N ALA A 543 3.82 4.26 -22.02
CA ALA A 543 5.23 4.36 -21.65
C ALA A 543 6.03 5.39 -22.48
N SER A 544 5.66 5.63 -23.73
CA SER A 544 6.27 6.66 -24.59
C SER A 544 6.02 8.10 -24.11
N LEU A 545 5.05 8.33 -23.22
CA LEU A 545 4.82 9.63 -22.57
C LEU A 545 5.62 9.79 -21.27
N ALA A 546 6.19 8.71 -20.70
CA ALA A 546 6.90 8.76 -19.41
C ALA A 546 8.09 9.73 -19.42
N ARG A 547 8.78 9.89 -20.56
CA ARG A 547 9.89 10.85 -20.76
C ARG A 547 9.55 12.31 -20.44
N HIS A 548 8.27 12.69 -20.46
CA HIS A 548 7.83 14.06 -20.17
C HIS A 548 7.64 14.34 -18.67
N PHE A 549 8.01 13.39 -17.80
CA PHE A 549 7.81 13.46 -16.36
C PHE A 549 9.02 12.98 -15.57
N TRP A 550 9.29 13.66 -14.46
CA TRP A 550 10.12 13.14 -13.37
C TRP A 550 9.24 12.39 -12.38
N PHE A 551 9.58 11.13 -12.11
CA PHE A 551 8.87 10.29 -11.15
C PHE A 551 9.49 10.45 -9.75
N ARG A 552 8.64 10.76 -8.78
CA ARG A 552 9.01 11.12 -7.41
C ARG A 552 8.08 10.42 -6.43
N SER A 553 8.58 10.11 -5.23
CA SER A 553 7.73 9.75 -4.09
C SER A 553 7.72 10.90 -3.10
N ALA A 554 6.53 11.40 -2.77
CA ALA A 554 6.30 12.29 -1.64
C ALA A 554 5.88 11.48 -0.42
N TYR A 555 6.30 11.89 0.77
CA TYR A 555 6.03 11.18 2.02
C TYR A 555 5.04 11.96 2.88
N LEU A 556 4.34 11.24 3.76
CA LEU A 556 3.41 11.80 4.74
C LEU A 556 3.58 11.11 6.09
N ALA A 557 3.51 11.89 7.16
CA ALA A 557 3.36 11.42 8.53
C ALA A 557 2.09 12.04 9.14
N LEU A 558 1.33 11.22 9.87
CA LEU A 558 0.16 11.64 10.63
C LEU A 558 0.40 11.36 12.10
N SER A 559 0.37 12.41 12.92
CA SER A 559 0.63 12.31 14.36
C SER A 559 -0.42 11.46 15.10
N GLU A 560 -0.08 11.04 16.31
CA GLU A 560 -1.07 10.77 17.36
C GLU A 560 -1.87 12.04 17.74
N PRO A 561 -3.03 11.92 18.40
CA PRO A 561 -3.84 13.08 18.78
C PRO A 561 -3.04 14.01 19.68
N VAL A 562 -2.96 15.29 19.30
CA VAL A 562 -2.22 16.32 20.03
C VAL A 562 -2.82 16.46 21.45
N PRO A 563 -2.02 16.41 22.52
CA PRO A 563 -2.49 16.61 23.89
C PRO A 563 -3.10 18.00 24.07
N ALA A 564 -4.25 18.09 24.77
CA ALA A 564 -5.02 19.34 24.90
C ALA A 564 -4.18 20.56 25.30
N ARG A 565 -3.25 20.38 26.24
CA ARG A 565 -2.36 21.41 26.79
C ARG A 565 -1.53 22.20 25.77
N ILE A 566 -1.17 21.62 24.61
CA ILE A 566 -0.36 22.31 23.58
C ILE A 566 -1.15 22.69 22.32
N ARG A 567 -2.44 22.30 22.19
CA ARG A 567 -3.18 22.50 20.93
C ARG A 567 -3.27 23.96 20.49
N ASN A 568 -3.22 24.89 21.44
CA ASN A 568 -3.35 26.32 21.18
C ASN A 568 -2.02 26.96 20.72
N THR A 569 -0.87 26.31 20.92
CA THR A 569 0.43 26.80 20.43
C THR A 569 0.67 26.40 18.97
N LEU A 570 0.01 25.36 18.47
CA LEU A 570 0.14 24.84 17.09
C LEU A 570 -0.81 25.50 16.08
N GLY A 571 -1.23 26.75 16.34
CA GLY A 571 -2.06 27.56 15.44
C GLY A 571 -3.52 27.11 15.28
N LYS A 572 -4.16 27.61 14.23
CA LYS A 572 -5.59 27.43 13.97
C LYS A 572 -5.86 26.19 13.12
N ARG A 573 -6.86 25.40 13.51
CA ARG A 573 -7.32 24.18 12.79
C ARG A 573 -7.70 24.44 11.33
N SER A 574 -8.28 25.61 11.04
CA SER A 574 -8.63 26.09 9.71
C SER A 574 -7.46 26.75 8.94
N THR A 575 -6.22 26.43 9.27
CA THR A 575 -5.02 26.91 8.54
C THR A 575 -4.22 25.73 7.97
N VAL A 576 -3.84 25.85 6.70
CA VAL A 576 -2.85 25.00 6.02
C VAL A 576 -1.56 25.79 5.88
N VAL A 577 -0.47 25.26 6.42
CA VAL A 577 0.86 25.85 6.32
C VAL A 577 1.63 25.17 5.19
N ARG A 578 2.34 25.96 4.40
CA ARG A 578 3.46 25.51 3.56
C ARG A 578 4.67 26.38 3.84
N ASP A 579 5.86 25.81 3.80
CA ASP A 579 7.09 26.61 3.70
C ASP A 579 7.34 27.01 2.23
N SER A 580 8.39 27.80 2.00
CA SER A 580 8.87 28.14 0.66
C SER A 580 10.08 27.28 0.22
N VAL A 581 10.21 26.05 0.73
CA VAL A 581 11.25 25.10 0.30
C VAL A 581 10.81 24.44 -1.02
N ALA A 582 11.75 23.88 -1.77
CA ALA A 582 11.48 23.12 -2.99
C ALA A 582 12.10 21.71 -2.86
N PRO A 583 11.31 20.64 -2.67
CA PRO A 583 9.86 20.62 -2.50
C PRO A 583 9.43 21.15 -1.13
N SER A 584 8.26 21.80 -1.08
CA SER A 584 7.75 22.42 0.15
C SER A 584 7.13 21.40 1.09
N HIS A 585 7.21 21.67 2.39
CA HIS A 585 6.37 21.00 3.38
C HIS A 585 4.91 21.47 3.25
N LEU A 586 3.98 20.60 3.62
CA LEU A 586 2.59 20.96 3.86
C LEU A 586 2.19 20.41 5.23
N VAL A 587 1.76 21.30 6.14
CA VAL A 587 1.22 20.94 7.47
C VAL A 587 -0.24 21.36 7.56
N ARG A 588 -1.10 20.48 8.04
CA ARG A 588 -2.47 20.84 8.45
C ARG A 588 -2.96 20.00 9.63
N TRP A 589 -3.92 20.55 10.36
CA TRP A 589 -4.76 19.77 11.27
C TRP A 589 -5.68 18.82 10.49
N VAL A 590 -6.02 17.66 11.06
CA VAL A 590 -7.04 16.72 10.54
C VAL A 590 -7.85 16.10 11.69
N ASP A 591 -8.95 15.42 11.34
CA ASP A 591 -9.87 14.71 12.24
C ASP A 591 -9.20 14.08 13.47
N ASN A 592 -9.83 14.23 14.64
CA ASN A 592 -9.37 13.75 15.94
C ASN A 592 -8.10 14.47 16.44
N GLU A 593 -7.97 15.77 16.18
CA GLU A 593 -6.95 16.66 16.73
C GLU A 593 -5.51 16.21 16.39
N ARG A 594 -5.27 15.83 15.14
CA ARG A 594 -3.95 15.36 14.67
C ARG A 594 -3.33 16.34 13.69
N LEU A 595 -1.99 16.35 13.61
CA LEU A 595 -1.27 17.04 12.54
C LEU A 595 -0.90 16.03 11.44
N LEU A 596 -1.25 16.38 10.21
CA LEU A 596 -0.74 15.77 8.99
C LEU A 596 0.40 16.64 8.45
N VAL A 597 1.57 16.04 8.23
CA VAL A 597 2.69 16.67 7.52
C VAL A 597 3.03 15.88 6.26
N SER A 598 3.31 16.58 5.17
CA SER A 598 3.86 16.02 3.93
C SER A 598 5.13 16.75 3.52
N GLY A 599 6.08 16.02 2.93
CA GLY A 599 7.36 16.52 2.48
C GLY A 599 8.36 15.39 2.25
N ALA A 600 9.64 15.70 2.47
CA ALA A 600 10.77 14.77 2.37
C ALA A 600 10.83 13.98 1.04
N ASP A 601 10.37 14.60 -0.06
CA ASP A 601 10.25 13.94 -1.36
C ASP A 601 11.58 13.42 -1.88
N GLY A 602 11.54 12.29 -2.59
CA GLY A 602 12.71 11.69 -3.24
C GLY A 602 12.39 11.15 -4.63
N THR A 603 13.40 10.57 -5.27
CA THR A 603 13.17 9.61 -6.37
C THR A 603 12.40 8.38 -5.85
N ASP A 604 11.67 7.72 -6.72
CA ASP A 604 10.96 6.48 -6.38
C ASP A 604 11.95 5.38 -5.98
N VAL A 605 11.77 4.80 -4.79
CA VAL A 605 12.65 3.74 -4.29
C VAL A 605 12.19 2.34 -4.71
N PRO A 606 13.12 1.40 -4.97
CA PRO A 606 12.80 0.00 -5.28
C PRO A 606 11.88 -0.62 -4.24
N GLN A 607 10.93 -1.46 -4.69
CA GLN A 607 9.86 -1.99 -3.83
C GLN A 607 10.39 -2.65 -2.53
N ARG A 608 11.50 -3.41 -2.61
CA ARG A 608 12.19 -4.03 -1.46
C ARG A 608 12.68 -3.07 -0.38
N LEU A 609 12.76 -1.76 -0.66
CA LEU A 609 13.19 -0.73 0.28
C LEU A 609 12.03 0.14 0.79
N ARG A 610 10.87 0.14 0.12
CA ARG A 610 9.78 1.10 0.36
C ARG A 610 9.32 1.16 1.82
N GLU A 611 9.13 0.01 2.47
CA GLU A 611 8.68 -0.03 3.88
C GLU A 611 9.72 0.60 4.81
N LYS A 612 11.01 0.24 4.66
CA LYS A 612 12.11 0.85 5.41
C LYS A 612 12.22 2.35 5.14
N THR A 613 12.10 2.78 3.89
CA THR A 613 12.16 4.20 3.51
C THR A 613 10.95 4.96 4.03
N VAL A 614 9.74 4.38 4.02
CA VAL A 614 8.55 5.00 4.65
C VAL A 614 8.79 5.20 6.14
N VAL A 615 9.28 4.20 6.89
CA VAL A 615 9.61 4.35 8.32
C VAL A 615 10.65 5.45 8.52
N GLN A 616 11.74 5.47 7.74
CA GLN A 616 12.79 6.48 7.81
C GLN A 616 12.25 7.90 7.53
N ARG A 617 11.49 8.08 6.45
CA ARG A 617 10.92 9.39 6.07
C ARG A 617 9.81 9.84 7.01
N THR A 618 9.09 8.91 7.64
CA THR A 618 8.11 9.23 8.69
C THR A 618 8.82 9.77 9.93
N GLY A 619 9.92 9.15 10.36
CA GLY A 619 10.76 9.67 11.45
C GLY A 619 11.36 11.04 11.13
N GLN A 620 11.87 11.22 9.90
CA GLN A 620 12.36 12.51 9.40
C GLN A 620 11.26 13.59 9.45
N LEU A 621 10.09 13.32 8.87
CA LEU A 621 8.98 14.29 8.83
C LEU A 621 8.47 14.68 10.23
N MET A 622 8.48 13.76 11.19
CA MET A 622 8.14 14.10 12.58
C MET A 622 9.22 14.94 13.26
N TYR A 623 10.51 14.70 12.97
CA TYR A 623 11.61 15.53 13.45
C TYR A 623 11.56 16.95 12.83
N GLU A 624 11.34 17.05 11.52
CA GLU A 624 11.14 18.32 10.80
C GLU A 624 9.92 19.07 11.35
N LEU A 625 8.81 18.36 11.64
CA LEU A 625 7.63 18.95 12.26
C LEU A 625 7.89 19.38 13.71
N SER A 626 8.68 18.66 14.51
CA SER A 626 9.10 19.12 15.85
C SER A 626 10.12 20.26 15.82
N THR A 627 10.85 20.42 14.71
CA THR A 627 11.73 21.58 14.48
C THR A 627 10.90 22.83 14.17
N MET A 628 9.78 22.68 13.45
CA MET A 628 8.78 23.73 13.27
C MET A 628 8.01 24.03 14.57
N TYR A 629 7.60 22.98 15.30
CA TYR A 629 6.77 23.07 16.51
C TYR A 629 7.42 22.36 17.71
N PRO A 630 8.30 23.01 18.49
CA PRO A 630 9.01 22.37 19.60
C PRO A 630 8.12 21.63 20.60
N ASP A 631 6.93 22.17 20.88
CA ASP A 631 5.94 21.61 21.81
C ASP A 631 5.45 20.19 21.46
N ILE A 632 5.57 19.75 20.20
CA ILE A 632 5.19 18.38 19.81
C ILE A 632 6.27 17.34 20.07
N SER A 633 7.43 17.74 20.62
CA SER A 633 8.53 16.81 20.93
C SER A 633 8.04 15.63 21.78
N GLY A 634 8.36 14.42 21.35
CA GLY A 634 7.86 13.17 21.95
C GLY A 634 6.50 12.67 21.44
N ILE A 635 5.76 13.42 20.61
CA ILE A 635 4.56 12.91 19.95
C ILE A 635 4.95 11.96 18.81
N MET A 636 4.42 10.73 18.86
CA MET A 636 4.74 9.70 17.89
C MET A 636 3.92 9.84 16.59
N PRO A 637 4.47 9.40 15.43
CA PRO A 637 3.68 9.20 14.23
C PRO A 637 2.76 8.00 14.41
N ALA A 638 1.45 8.21 14.31
CA ALA A 638 0.47 7.13 14.30
C ALA A 638 0.44 6.37 12.96
N TYR A 639 0.73 7.08 11.86
CA TYR A 639 0.79 6.52 10.51
C TYR A 639 1.87 7.23 9.69
N GLY A 640 2.51 6.46 8.81
CA GLY A 640 3.47 6.94 7.84
C GLY A 640 3.23 6.27 6.49
N TRP A 641 3.27 7.03 5.40
CA TRP A 641 3.11 6.49 4.04
C TRP A 641 3.84 7.32 2.98
N HIS A 642 3.79 6.84 1.74
CA HIS A 642 4.26 7.56 0.56
C HIS A 642 3.16 7.58 -0.51
N PHE A 643 3.23 8.52 -1.44
CA PHE A 643 2.56 8.39 -2.73
C PHE A 643 3.52 8.72 -3.87
N PRO A 644 3.56 7.90 -4.93
CA PRO A 644 4.28 8.24 -6.14
C PRO A 644 3.52 9.32 -6.91
N TYR A 645 4.23 10.29 -7.44
CA TYR A 645 3.71 11.32 -8.33
C TYR A 645 4.64 11.54 -9.52
N ALA A 646 4.06 12.06 -10.60
CA ALA A 646 4.78 12.53 -11.76
C ALA A 646 4.80 14.05 -11.72
N ARG A 647 5.94 14.67 -12.01
CA ARG A 647 6.08 16.13 -12.12
C ARG A 647 6.66 16.49 -13.48
N THR A 648 6.13 17.52 -14.10
CA THR A 648 6.63 18.12 -15.35
C THR A 648 7.80 19.07 -15.06
N ALA A 649 8.45 19.60 -16.12
CA ALA A 649 9.50 20.61 -15.96
C ALA A 649 8.98 21.90 -15.31
N ASP A 650 7.88 22.44 -15.82
CA ASP A 650 7.21 23.65 -15.30
C ASP A 650 6.46 23.42 -13.96
N GLY A 651 6.17 22.17 -13.62
CA GLY A 651 5.37 21.78 -12.47
C GLY A 651 3.85 21.79 -12.68
N LEU A 652 3.30 22.23 -13.82
CA LEU A 652 1.86 22.12 -14.11
C LEU A 652 1.49 20.73 -14.68
N PRO A 653 0.32 20.17 -14.34
CA PRO A 653 -0.11 18.90 -14.93
C PRO A 653 -0.27 19.01 -16.46
N TYR A 654 -0.05 17.88 -17.16
CA TYR A 654 -0.47 17.74 -18.56
C TYR A 654 -1.91 17.23 -18.61
N ILE A 655 -2.78 18.05 -19.20
CA ILE A 655 -4.23 17.83 -19.30
C ILE A 655 -4.64 18.09 -20.76
N GLY A 656 -5.32 17.14 -21.39
CA GLY A 656 -5.85 17.28 -22.75
C GLY A 656 -5.42 16.17 -23.72
N PRO A 657 -5.57 16.39 -25.04
CA PRO A 657 -5.16 15.43 -26.06
C PRO A 657 -3.64 15.41 -26.26
N HIS A 658 -3.13 14.32 -26.83
CA HIS A 658 -1.74 14.21 -27.31
C HIS A 658 -1.73 13.70 -28.74
N ARG A 659 -0.96 14.34 -29.64
CA ARG A 659 -1.00 14.09 -31.10
C ARG A 659 -0.81 12.61 -31.51
N ASN A 660 0.08 11.87 -30.85
CA ASN A 660 0.32 10.45 -31.13
C ASN A 660 -0.77 9.49 -30.58
N PHE A 661 -1.80 9.98 -29.88
CA PHE A 661 -2.85 9.16 -29.27
C PHE A 661 -4.25 9.64 -29.67
N PRO A 662 -4.70 9.38 -30.91
CA PRO A 662 -6.05 9.67 -31.36
C PRO A 662 -7.13 9.19 -30.37
N HIS A 663 -8.18 9.99 -30.21
CA HIS A 663 -9.30 9.76 -29.28
C HIS A 663 -8.96 9.68 -27.78
N HIS A 664 -7.70 9.84 -27.37
CA HIS A 664 -7.32 9.89 -25.95
C HIS A 664 -7.34 11.33 -25.42
N LEU A 665 -7.77 11.48 -24.17
CA LEU A 665 -7.69 12.69 -23.36
C LEU A 665 -7.04 12.31 -22.02
N PHE A 666 -5.93 12.92 -21.65
CA PHE A 666 -5.11 12.53 -20.51
C PHE A 666 -5.22 13.53 -19.35
N ALA A 667 -5.03 13.06 -18.12
CA ALA A 667 -4.77 13.88 -16.94
C ALA A 667 -3.60 13.29 -16.14
N PHE A 668 -2.40 13.82 -16.37
CA PHE A 668 -1.15 13.36 -15.78
C PHE A 668 -0.41 14.49 -15.07
N GLY A 669 0.34 14.14 -14.02
CA GLY A 669 1.12 15.09 -13.23
C GLY A 669 0.42 15.53 -11.94
N ASP A 670 1.18 16.23 -11.10
CA ASP A 670 0.76 16.85 -9.83
C ASP A 670 1.69 18.03 -9.56
N SER A 671 1.13 19.14 -9.10
CA SER A 671 1.83 20.43 -9.02
C SER A 671 2.04 20.93 -7.60
N SER A 672 1.27 20.42 -6.63
CA SER A 672 0.90 21.21 -5.45
C SER A 672 0.57 20.41 -4.19
N ARG A 673 0.44 19.07 -4.27
CA ARG A 673 -0.28 18.26 -3.28
C ARG A 673 -1.77 18.65 -3.13
N SER A 674 -2.27 19.56 -3.98
CA SER A 674 -3.65 20.04 -3.93
C SER A 674 -4.57 19.22 -4.82
N VAL A 675 -5.76 18.94 -4.28
CA VAL A 675 -6.80 18.20 -4.99
C VAL A 675 -7.55 19.05 -6.03
N THR A 676 -7.32 20.37 -6.08
CA THR A 676 -7.93 21.29 -7.07
C THR A 676 -7.70 20.82 -8.51
N GLY A 677 -6.49 20.35 -8.82
CA GLY A 677 -6.12 19.85 -10.15
C GLY A 677 -7.01 18.70 -10.65
N ALA A 678 -7.58 17.90 -9.74
CA ALA A 678 -8.48 16.80 -10.08
C ALA A 678 -9.81 17.28 -10.71
N TYR A 679 -10.34 18.40 -10.22
CA TYR A 679 -11.57 18.99 -10.76
C TYR A 679 -11.30 19.92 -11.96
N LEU A 680 -10.20 20.69 -11.91
CA LEU A 680 -9.73 21.48 -13.05
C LEU A 680 -9.59 20.62 -14.31
N ALA A 681 -8.94 19.45 -14.18
CA ALA A 681 -8.80 18.49 -15.27
C ALA A 681 -10.14 18.08 -15.88
N GLY A 682 -11.13 17.72 -15.05
CA GLY A 682 -12.46 17.34 -15.54
C GLY A 682 -13.13 18.40 -16.44
N ARG A 683 -12.90 19.69 -16.16
CA ARG A 683 -13.43 20.80 -16.97
C ARG A 683 -12.68 21.00 -18.29
N ILE A 684 -11.34 21.06 -18.23
CA ILE A 684 -10.48 21.18 -19.42
C ILE A 684 -10.76 20.03 -20.39
N LEU A 685 -10.91 18.81 -19.87
CA LEU A 685 -11.15 17.61 -20.68
C LEU A 685 -12.56 17.61 -21.29
N LEU A 686 -13.56 18.19 -20.63
CA LEU A 686 -14.89 18.39 -21.21
C LEU A 686 -14.85 19.42 -22.35
N ARG A 687 -14.11 20.52 -22.19
CA ARG A 687 -13.88 21.50 -23.27
C ARG A 687 -13.23 20.86 -24.50
N HIS A 688 -12.16 20.08 -24.30
CA HIS A 688 -11.56 19.28 -25.39
C HIS A 688 -12.48 18.20 -25.97
N TYR A 689 -13.45 17.67 -25.21
CA TYR A 689 -14.44 16.72 -25.73
C TYR A 689 -15.47 17.41 -26.65
N ARG A 690 -15.88 18.64 -26.31
CA ARG A 690 -16.89 19.44 -27.04
C ARG A 690 -16.31 20.38 -28.11
N ASN A 691 -15.00 20.59 -28.12
CA ASN A 691 -14.30 21.62 -28.90
C ASN A 691 -14.62 23.08 -28.45
N GLU A 692 -14.92 23.26 -27.16
CA GLU A 692 -15.27 24.53 -26.50
C GLU A 692 -14.06 25.09 -25.73
N LEU A 693 -12.91 25.32 -26.39
CA LEU A 693 -11.63 25.59 -25.70
C LEU A 693 -11.58 26.97 -25.00
N ASP A 694 -10.88 27.02 -23.86
CA ASP A 694 -10.62 28.23 -23.06
C ASP A 694 -9.16 28.69 -23.27
N ASP A 695 -8.93 30.00 -23.29
CA ASP A 695 -7.62 30.65 -23.45
C ASP A 695 -6.59 30.22 -22.38
N ALA A 696 -7.06 29.64 -21.27
CA ALA A 696 -6.23 29.06 -20.21
C ALA A 696 -5.90 27.56 -20.40
N ASP A 697 -6.58 26.84 -21.30
CA ASP A 697 -6.36 25.39 -21.51
C ASP A 697 -4.98 25.08 -22.09
N GLY A 698 -4.43 25.98 -22.91
CA GLY A 698 -3.08 25.86 -23.48
C GLY A 698 -1.99 25.71 -22.42
N ALA A 699 -2.14 26.36 -21.27
CA ALA A 699 -1.21 26.26 -20.14
C ALA A 699 -1.11 24.85 -19.52
N PHE A 700 -2.03 23.94 -19.87
CA PHE A 700 -2.03 22.55 -19.42
C PHE A 700 -1.84 21.54 -20.55
N GLY A 701 -1.85 21.97 -21.82
CA GLY A 701 -1.71 21.08 -22.99
C GLY A 701 -0.31 20.45 -23.15
N PHE A 702 -0.23 19.34 -23.90
CA PHE A 702 1.02 18.62 -24.24
C PHE A 702 1.83 19.26 -25.40
N HIS A 703 1.59 20.54 -25.71
CA HIS A 703 2.25 21.27 -26.81
C HIS A 703 3.15 22.41 -26.33
N ARG A 704 3.14 22.69 -25.02
CA ARG A 704 4.19 23.42 -24.30
C ARG A 704 5.28 22.43 -23.88
#